data_AF-A0A0A2EWM4-F1
#
_entry.id   AF-A0A0A2EWM4-F1
#
_cell.length_a   1.000
_cell.length_b   1.000
_cell.length_c   1.000
_cell.angle_alpha   90.00
_cell.angle_beta   90.00
_cell.angle_gamma   90.00
#
_symmetry.space_group_name_H-M   'P 1'
#
loop_
_entity.id
_entity.type
_entity.pdbx_description
1 polymer ?
#
loop_
_entity_poly.entity_id
_entity_poly.type
_entity_poly.pdbx_seq_one_letter_code
_entity_poly.pdbx_strand_id
1 'polypeptide(L)'
;MRNVLKATTLENRFPLLAVEEGCILSKDADITVAFRVELPELYTVTSAEYAAIHSAWVKAIKVLPTYSVVHKQDWFVKEGYHPDLQKEDMSFLSRSFERHFNERPFLNHACYLFLTKTTKNRSRQQSNFSTLCRGHIIPKEVRDKDTARKFLEATEQFERIMNECGFVRLTRLNDEEIVGTEEKPGLIEKYFSLSLSDTKVLEDIDLRADRMRIGNKRLCLHTLSDTEDLPGLVGTDMRYERLSTDRSDCHLSFAAPVGLLLSCSHIYNQYVLIDDSAENLQRFEKNARNMHSLSRYSRSNQINKQWIDEYLNEAHSFGLTSVRCHCNVLAWSEDEEELRRIRNDVGSQLALMECKPRHNTVDVPTLFWAGIPGNEADFPAEESFYTFIEQAVCFFNEETNYRDSLSPFGIKMADRSGKPIHLDISDLPMKQGIITNRNKFILGPSGSGKSFFTNHLLRQYWEQNTHIVLVDTGNSYQGLCEMIRHKMQGEDGVYFTYSDESPISFNPFYTTDKVFDVEKRESIKTLLLTLWKKDNEPATRSEEVALSNAVSLFIERIKADDAIVPSFNSFYEYLTTDYSALLREKKVREKDFDLANFLNVLEPYYKGGEYDYLLNSDKQLDLLNARFIVFEIDSIKDHPILFPITTIIIMELFINKMRRLKGIRKVILIEEAWKAIASANMAGYIKYLYKTVRKFFGEAVVVTQEVDDIISSPVVKESIINNSDCKILLDQRKYMNKFDQIQALLGLTDKERGQILSINQSNDATRSYKEVWIGLGGVQSAVYATEVSKAEYLTYTTEETEKMRVLARAEQLGGNMELAVRQLAEEE
;
A
#
# COMPACT_ATOMS: atom_id res chain seq x y z
N MET A 1 -50.74 -22.13 -36.60
CA MET A 1 -49.27 -21.97 -36.54
C MET A 1 -48.93 -21.18 -35.29
N ARG A 2 -48.44 -21.84 -34.24
CA ARG A 2 -47.79 -21.15 -33.11
C ARG A 2 -46.30 -21.24 -33.36
N ASN A 3 -45.63 -20.10 -33.60
CA ASN A 3 -44.18 -20.02 -33.56
C ASN A 3 -43.74 -20.37 -32.14
N VAL A 4 -43.28 -21.60 -31.94
CA VAL A 4 -42.62 -22.01 -30.70
C VAL A 4 -41.18 -21.51 -30.83
N LEU A 5 -40.81 -20.49 -30.05
CA LEU A 5 -39.41 -20.15 -29.83
C LEU A 5 -38.68 -21.44 -29.40
N LYS A 6 -37.59 -21.81 -30.09
CA LYS A 6 -36.73 -22.94 -29.71
C LYS A 6 -35.92 -22.60 -28.45
N ALA A 7 -36.59 -22.40 -27.31
CA ALA A 7 -35.92 -22.32 -26.02
C ALA A 7 -35.49 -23.74 -25.60
N THR A 8 -34.27 -23.89 -25.10
CA THR A 8 -33.72 -25.13 -24.52
C THR A 8 -33.21 -24.81 -23.12
N THR A 9 -33.21 -25.79 -22.21
CA THR A 9 -32.58 -25.61 -20.90
C THR A 9 -31.05 -25.66 -21.02
N LEU A 10 -30.36 -24.92 -20.15
CA LEU A 10 -28.91 -24.93 -20.06
C LEU A 10 -28.38 -26.33 -19.73
N GLU A 11 -29.03 -27.06 -18.81
CA GLU A 11 -28.68 -28.44 -18.41
C GLU A 11 -28.52 -29.39 -19.62
N ASN A 12 -29.42 -29.29 -20.60
CA ASN A 12 -29.40 -30.14 -21.79
C ASN A 12 -28.20 -29.84 -22.71
N ARG A 13 -27.70 -28.60 -22.69
CA ARG A 13 -26.60 -28.13 -23.53
C ARG A 13 -25.28 -27.97 -22.77
N PHE A 14 -25.30 -28.13 -21.45
CA PHE A 14 -24.16 -27.84 -20.59
C PHE A 14 -22.92 -28.64 -21.01
N PRO A 15 -21.74 -28.01 -21.19
CA PRO A 15 -20.57 -28.69 -21.74
C PRO A 15 -19.88 -29.61 -20.72
N LEU A 16 -20.14 -29.40 -19.42
CA LEU A 16 -19.48 -30.12 -18.34
C LEU A 16 -20.26 -31.39 -17.95
N LEU A 17 -19.52 -32.43 -17.58
CA LEU A 17 -20.04 -33.72 -17.13
C LEU A 17 -20.07 -33.80 -15.61
N ALA A 18 -18.93 -33.53 -14.96
CA ALA A 18 -18.76 -33.64 -13.51
C ALA A 18 -17.56 -32.81 -13.03
N VAL A 19 -17.52 -32.52 -11.73
CA VAL A 19 -16.34 -32.00 -11.03
C VAL A 19 -15.98 -33.04 -9.96
N GLU A 20 -14.78 -33.58 -10.06
CA GLU A 20 -14.30 -34.67 -9.19
C GLU A 20 -12.82 -34.42 -8.83
N GLU A 21 -12.47 -34.54 -7.55
CA GLU A 21 -11.08 -34.45 -7.06
C GLU A 21 -10.37 -33.14 -7.47
N GLY A 22 -11.10 -32.02 -7.52
CA GLY A 22 -10.59 -30.72 -7.94
C GLY A 22 -10.26 -30.64 -9.43
N CYS A 23 -10.90 -31.48 -10.26
CA CYS A 23 -10.80 -31.47 -11.72
C CYS A 23 -12.19 -31.31 -12.34
N ILE A 24 -12.28 -30.50 -13.40
CA ILE A 24 -13.50 -30.37 -14.22
C ILE A 24 -13.41 -31.36 -15.38
N LEU A 25 -14.44 -32.18 -15.55
CA LEU A 25 -14.56 -33.13 -16.66
C LEU A 25 -15.60 -32.63 -17.66
N SER A 26 -15.20 -32.45 -18.92
CA SER A 26 -16.12 -32.10 -20.00
C SER A 26 -16.91 -33.32 -20.49
N LYS A 27 -18.06 -33.14 -21.15
CA LYS A 27 -18.84 -34.24 -21.76
C LYS A 27 -18.12 -34.94 -22.91
N ASP A 28 -17.15 -34.26 -23.49
CA ASP A 28 -16.26 -34.79 -24.53
C ASP A 28 -14.93 -35.32 -23.93
N ALA A 29 -14.87 -35.40 -22.61
CA ALA A 29 -13.80 -35.98 -21.81
C ALA A 29 -12.46 -35.22 -21.88
N ASP A 30 -12.52 -33.90 -21.81
CA ASP A 30 -11.34 -33.10 -21.44
C ASP A 30 -11.22 -33.05 -19.92
N ILE A 31 -9.99 -32.93 -19.45
CA ILE A 31 -9.67 -32.81 -18.02
C ILE A 31 -9.09 -31.43 -17.79
N THR A 32 -9.72 -30.66 -16.91
CA THR A 32 -9.28 -29.30 -16.58
C THR A 32 -8.95 -29.17 -15.11
N VAL A 33 -7.78 -28.62 -14.81
CA VAL A 33 -7.39 -28.21 -13.45
C VAL A 33 -7.50 -26.69 -13.35
N ALA A 34 -8.23 -26.22 -12.35
CA ALA A 34 -8.48 -24.80 -12.13
C ALA A 34 -7.66 -24.26 -10.94
N PHE A 35 -7.06 -23.09 -11.12
CA PHE A 35 -6.29 -22.39 -10.10
C PHE A 35 -6.82 -20.97 -9.91
N ARG A 36 -6.81 -20.50 -8.67
CA ARG A 36 -6.81 -19.06 -8.37
C ARG A 36 -5.39 -18.53 -8.49
N VAL A 37 -5.23 -17.40 -9.18
CA VAL A 37 -3.93 -16.75 -9.40
C VAL A 37 -3.87 -15.47 -8.58
N GLU A 38 -2.85 -15.37 -7.73
CA GLU A 38 -2.50 -14.13 -7.05
C GLU A 38 -1.36 -13.44 -7.81
N LEU A 39 -1.62 -12.24 -8.31
CA LEU A 39 -0.67 -11.39 -9.02
C LEU A 39 -0.12 -10.27 -8.10
N PRO A 40 1.03 -9.67 -8.42
CA PRO A 40 1.53 -8.49 -7.73
C PRO A 40 0.62 -7.26 -7.91
N GLU A 41 0.71 -6.31 -6.98
CA GLU A 41 -0.10 -5.08 -7.01
C GLU A 41 0.38 -4.12 -8.11
N LEU A 42 -0.57 -3.42 -8.74
CA LEU A 42 -0.28 -2.45 -9.79
C LEU A 42 0.74 -1.38 -9.32
N TYR A 43 1.67 -1.01 -10.20
CA TYR A 43 2.77 -0.05 -9.94
C TYR A 43 3.86 -0.51 -8.95
N THR A 44 3.87 -1.78 -8.55
CA THR A 44 4.87 -2.33 -7.61
C THR A 44 5.95 -3.19 -8.26
N VAL A 45 5.89 -3.40 -9.57
CA VAL A 45 6.77 -4.34 -10.30
C VAL A 45 7.70 -3.58 -11.26
N THR A 46 8.95 -4.03 -11.38
CA THR A 46 9.97 -3.51 -12.29
C THR A 46 10.10 -4.35 -13.56
N SER A 47 10.72 -3.81 -14.61
CA SER A 47 11.01 -4.56 -15.84
C SER A 47 11.80 -5.86 -15.60
N ALA A 48 12.75 -5.85 -14.65
CA ALA A 48 13.50 -7.06 -14.29
C ALA A 48 12.60 -8.12 -13.62
N GLU A 49 11.65 -7.69 -12.79
CA GLU A 49 10.67 -8.57 -12.16
C GLU A 49 9.64 -9.09 -13.19
N TYR A 50 9.17 -8.26 -14.13
CA TYR A 50 8.33 -8.71 -15.26
C TYR A 50 9.04 -9.75 -16.12
N ALA A 51 10.32 -9.56 -16.42
CA ALA A 51 11.12 -10.55 -17.14
C ALA A 51 11.26 -11.88 -16.36
N ALA A 52 11.35 -11.82 -15.03
CA ALA A 52 11.36 -13.01 -14.19
C ALA A 52 10.01 -13.74 -14.18
N ILE A 53 8.89 -13.01 -14.08
CA ILE A 53 7.53 -13.55 -14.17
C ILE A 53 7.31 -14.20 -15.54
N HIS A 54 7.66 -13.50 -16.61
CA HIS A 54 7.60 -14.01 -17.98
C HIS A 54 8.40 -15.31 -18.14
N SER A 55 9.64 -15.35 -17.64
CA SER A 55 10.47 -16.55 -17.67
C SER A 55 9.84 -17.72 -16.90
N ALA A 56 9.17 -17.45 -15.78
CA ALA A 56 8.46 -18.45 -15.00
C ALA A 56 7.28 -19.04 -15.79
N TRP A 57 6.43 -18.20 -16.38
CA TRP A 57 5.33 -18.63 -17.25
C TRP A 57 5.83 -19.47 -18.43
N VAL A 58 6.86 -19.02 -19.15
CA VAL A 58 7.43 -19.76 -20.28
C VAL A 58 7.92 -21.15 -19.84
N LYS A 59 8.61 -21.25 -18.70
CA LYS A 59 9.07 -22.54 -18.15
C LYS A 59 7.90 -23.44 -17.74
N ALA A 60 6.89 -22.88 -17.08
CA ALA A 60 5.72 -23.62 -16.62
C ALA A 60 4.93 -24.18 -17.81
N ILE A 61 4.63 -23.36 -18.83
CA ILE A 61 3.90 -23.78 -20.03
C ILE A 61 4.64 -24.91 -20.78
N LYS A 62 5.97 -24.86 -20.85
CA LYS A 62 6.79 -25.89 -21.53
C LYS A 62 6.72 -27.28 -20.89
N VAL A 63 6.28 -27.40 -19.63
CA VAL A 63 6.11 -28.69 -18.94
C VAL A 63 4.84 -29.41 -19.39
N LEU A 64 3.86 -28.69 -19.91
CA LEU A 64 2.57 -29.27 -20.29
C LEU A 64 2.69 -30.17 -21.52
N PRO A 65 1.94 -31.28 -21.56
CA PRO A 65 1.97 -32.20 -22.71
C PRO A 65 1.31 -31.57 -23.94
N THR A 66 1.57 -32.15 -25.12
CA THR A 66 0.92 -31.73 -26.37
C THR A 66 -0.60 -31.89 -26.32
N TYR A 67 -1.29 -31.02 -27.05
CA TYR A 67 -2.75 -30.86 -27.01
C TYR A 67 -3.23 -30.49 -25.60
N SER A 68 -2.63 -29.44 -25.06
CA SER A 68 -3.08 -28.78 -23.82
C SER A 68 -3.44 -27.33 -24.10
N VAL A 69 -4.39 -26.79 -23.36
CA VAL A 69 -4.80 -25.39 -23.43
C VAL A 69 -4.49 -24.74 -22.10
N VAL A 70 -3.79 -23.61 -22.15
CA VAL A 70 -3.58 -22.72 -21.02
C VAL A 70 -4.53 -21.55 -21.22
N HIS A 71 -5.50 -21.39 -20.34
CA HIS A 71 -6.45 -20.29 -20.39
C HIS A 71 -6.37 -19.49 -19.10
N LYS A 72 -5.84 -18.29 -19.21
CA LYS A 72 -5.83 -17.31 -18.13
C LYS A 72 -7.01 -16.36 -18.31
N GLN A 73 -7.80 -16.18 -17.27
CA GLN A 73 -9.02 -15.40 -17.27
C GLN A 73 -8.97 -14.37 -16.14
N ASP A 74 -8.79 -13.10 -16.53
CA ASP A 74 -8.76 -11.95 -15.62
C ASP A 74 -10.14 -11.29 -15.63
N TRP A 75 -10.79 -11.32 -14.48
CA TRP A 75 -12.10 -10.74 -14.24
C TRP A 75 -11.95 -9.35 -13.65
N PHE A 76 -12.49 -8.36 -14.33
CA PHE A 76 -12.54 -6.99 -13.87
C PHE A 76 -14.01 -6.58 -13.70
N VAL A 77 -14.49 -6.51 -12.47
CA VAL A 77 -15.90 -6.22 -12.18
C VAL A 77 -16.01 -4.91 -11.43
N LYS A 78 -16.81 -3.98 -11.97
CA LYS A 78 -17.09 -2.71 -11.30
C LYS A 78 -17.95 -2.97 -10.06
N GLU A 79 -17.45 -2.56 -8.91
CA GLU A 79 -18.10 -2.71 -7.61
C GLU A 79 -18.15 -1.34 -6.89
N GLY A 80 -19.06 -1.20 -5.93
CA GLY A 80 -19.12 -0.05 -5.03
C GLY A 80 -18.45 -0.36 -3.70
N TYR A 81 -17.69 0.59 -3.14
CA TYR A 81 -17.18 0.47 -1.78
C TYR A 81 -18.33 0.56 -0.77
N HIS A 82 -18.45 -0.45 0.09
CA HIS A 82 -19.49 -0.52 1.12
C HIS A 82 -18.84 -0.49 2.51
N PRO A 83 -18.86 0.65 3.21
CA PRO A 83 -18.29 0.78 4.55
C PRO A 83 -19.13 0.06 5.61
N ASP A 84 -18.46 -0.46 6.64
CA ASP A 84 -19.14 -0.94 7.86
C ASP A 84 -19.38 0.22 8.84
N LEU A 85 -20.50 0.92 8.64
CA LEU A 85 -20.90 2.08 9.45
C LEU A 85 -21.49 1.72 10.82
N GLN A 86 -21.75 0.43 11.10
CA GLN A 86 -22.46 -0.01 12.31
C GLN A 86 -21.55 -0.26 13.51
N LYS A 87 -20.23 -0.12 13.38
CA LYS A 87 -19.30 -0.24 14.51
C LYS A 87 -19.59 0.83 15.57
N GLU A 88 -20.03 0.39 16.76
CA GLU A 88 -20.47 1.25 17.85
C GLU A 88 -19.40 2.26 18.31
N ASP A 89 -18.11 1.88 18.26
CA ASP A 89 -16.98 2.69 18.76
C ASP A 89 -16.33 3.62 17.72
N MET A 90 -16.95 3.81 16.54
CA MET A 90 -16.33 4.61 15.48
C MET A 90 -16.31 6.12 15.81
N SER A 91 -15.14 6.75 15.64
CA SER A 91 -14.96 8.18 15.84
C SER A 91 -15.72 9.02 14.78
N PHE A 92 -15.97 10.30 15.09
CA PHE A 92 -16.57 11.25 14.13
C PHE A 92 -15.78 11.33 12.82
N LEU A 93 -14.45 11.40 12.90
CA LEU A 93 -13.59 11.53 11.72
C LEU A 93 -13.51 10.21 10.94
N SER A 94 -13.42 9.05 11.62
CA SER A 94 -13.44 7.74 10.92
C SER A 94 -14.80 7.51 10.24
N ARG A 95 -15.91 7.94 10.87
CA ARG A 95 -17.24 7.87 10.24
C ARG A 95 -17.38 8.79 9.04
N SER A 96 -16.78 9.99 9.10
CA SER A 96 -16.76 10.93 7.99
C SER A 96 -15.94 10.40 6.81
N PHE A 97 -14.80 9.75 7.10
CA PHE A 97 -14.00 9.03 6.11
C PHE A 97 -14.83 7.96 5.40
N GLU A 98 -15.44 7.04 6.15
CA GLU A 98 -16.23 5.94 5.57
C GLU A 98 -17.42 6.46 4.74
N ARG A 99 -18.06 7.56 5.15
CA ARG A 99 -19.12 8.22 4.37
C ARG A 99 -18.62 8.83 3.07
N HIS A 100 -17.44 9.46 3.07
CA HIS A 100 -16.85 10.08 1.87
C HIS A 100 -16.58 9.07 0.76
N PHE A 101 -16.28 7.82 1.12
CA PHE A 101 -16.05 6.75 0.16
C PHE A 101 -17.24 5.82 -0.05
N ASN A 102 -18.37 6.03 0.64
CA ASN A 102 -19.55 5.21 0.45
C ASN A 102 -19.97 5.19 -1.03
N GLU A 103 -20.25 4.00 -1.56
CA GLU A 103 -20.61 3.77 -2.97
C GLU A 103 -19.53 4.18 -3.99
N ARG A 104 -18.29 4.45 -3.55
CA ARG A 104 -17.18 4.77 -4.47
C ARG A 104 -16.99 3.61 -5.46
N PRO A 105 -17.14 3.85 -6.78
CA PRO A 105 -16.90 2.80 -7.76
C PRO A 105 -15.40 2.47 -7.81
N PHE A 106 -15.10 1.18 -7.83
CA PHE A 106 -13.76 0.66 -8.11
C PHE A 106 -13.87 -0.58 -8.99
N LEU A 107 -12.76 -0.93 -9.65
CA LEU A 107 -12.68 -2.14 -10.46
C LEU A 107 -12.05 -3.25 -9.62
N ASN A 108 -12.81 -4.28 -9.30
CA ASN A 108 -12.33 -5.44 -8.57
C ASN A 108 -11.73 -6.46 -9.55
N HIS A 109 -10.55 -6.98 -9.23
CA HIS A 109 -9.85 -7.95 -10.06
C HIS A 109 -9.78 -9.33 -9.40
N ALA A 110 -10.15 -10.36 -10.16
CA ALA A 110 -9.92 -11.76 -9.80
C ALA A 110 -9.33 -12.52 -11.00
N CYS A 111 -8.28 -13.30 -10.76
CA CYS A 111 -7.60 -14.03 -11.82
C CYS A 111 -7.71 -15.55 -11.60
N TYR A 112 -8.11 -16.25 -12.65
CA TYR A 112 -8.20 -17.70 -12.69
C TYR A 112 -7.39 -18.27 -13.84
N LEU A 113 -6.82 -19.45 -13.63
CA LEU A 113 -6.04 -20.18 -14.62
C LEU A 113 -6.64 -21.58 -14.79
N PHE A 114 -6.93 -21.93 -16.03
CA PHE A 114 -7.43 -23.25 -16.43
C PHE A 114 -6.38 -23.94 -17.29
N LEU A 115 -5.95 -25.10 -16.84
CA LEU A 115 -5.07 -25.99 -17.61
C LEU A 115 -5.93 -27.15 -18.07
N THR A 116 -6.11 -27.28 -19.38
CA THR A 116 -7.03 -28.26 -19.97
C THR A 116 -6.28 -29.23 -20.89
N LYS A 117 -6.41 -30.53 -20.63
CA LYS A 117 -5.92 -31.58 -21.52
C LYS A 117 -7.02 -31.96 -22.52
N THR A 118 -6.71 -31.83 -23.81
CA THR A 118 -7.64 -32.19 -24.89
C THR A 118 -7.04 -33.19 -25.90
N THR A 119 -7.76 -33.47 -26.99
CA THR A 119 -7.38 -34.36 -28.07
C THR A 119 -7.10 -33.59 -29.37
N LYS A 120 -6.31 -34.20 -30.26
CA LYS A 120 -5.94 -33.64 -31.57
C LYS A 120 -7.15 -33.25 -32.44
N ASN A 121 -8.22 -34.04 -32.37
CA ASN A 121 -9.42 -33.80 -33.19
C ASN A 121 -10.20 -32.57 -32.71
N ARG A 122 -10.20 -32.30 -31.40
CA ARG A 122 -10.89 -31.15 -30.82
C ARG A 122 -10.12 -29.85 -31.01
N SER A 123 -8.78 -29.89 -30.94
CA SER A 123 -7.97 -28.67 -31.10
C SER A 123 -8.11 -27.97 -32.48
N ARG A 124 -8.76 -28.63 -33.46
CA ARG A 124 -9.03 -28.12 -34.82
C ARG A 124 -10.50 -27.79 -35.11
N GLN A 125 -11.37 -27.69 -34.09
CA GLN A 125 -12.78 -27.34 -34.29
C GLN A 125 -12.95 -25.92 -34.87
N GLN A 126 -14.04 -25.71 -35.62
CA GLN A 126 -14.42 -24.42 -36.19
C GLN A 126 -15.72 -23.89 -35.55
N SER A 127 -15.99 -22.59 -35.65
CA SER A 127 -17.15 -21.91 -35.04
C SER A 127 -18.50 -22.52 -35.46
N ASN A 128 -18.61 -22.98 -36.70
CA ASN A 128 -19.79 -23.69 -37.21
C ASN A 128 -19.96 -25.13 -36.66
N PHE A 129 -18.98 -25.63 -35.89
CA PHE A 129 -18.91 -26.98 -35.32
C PHE A 129 -18.73 -27.01 -33.79
N SER A 130 -19.09 -25.94 -33.06
CA SER A 130 -19.08 -25.91 -31.58
C SER A 130 -20.09 -26.89 -30.94
N THR A 131 -19.81 -27.33 -29.72
CA THR A 131 -20.71 -28.12 -28.85
C THR A 131 -22.12 -27.53 -28.73
N LEU A 132 -22.24 -26.20 -28.79
CA LEU A 132 -23.52 -25.48 -28.81
C LEU A 132 -24.45 -25.96 -29.95
N CYS A 133 -23.87 -26.43 -31.06
CA CYS A 133 -24.57 -26.82 -32.28
C CYS A 133 -24.81 -28.35 -32.44
N ARG A 134 -24.32 -29.22 -31.53
CA ARG A 134 -24.37 -30.70 -31.67
C ARG A 134 -25.17 -31.45 -30.57
N GLY A 135 -25.53 -32.69 -30.87
CA GLY A 135 -25.94 -33.74 -29.91
C GLY A 135 -24.85 -34.82 -29.81
N HIS A 136 -24.58 -35.28 -28.60
CA HIS A 136 -23.34 -35.93 -28.13
C HIS A 136 -22.95 -37.28 -28.79
N ILE A 137 -21.65 -37.48 -29.08
CA ILE A 137 -21.00 -38.79 -29.24
C ILE A 137 -19.64 -38.72 -28.52
N ILE A 138 -19.46 -39.48 -27.44
CA ILE A 138 -18.23 -39.50 -26.62
C ILE A 138 -17.08 -40.16 -27.41
N PRO A 139 -15.92 -39.49 -27.61
CA PRO A 139 -14.73 -40.11 -28.20
C PRO A 139 -14.13 -41.22 -27.30
N LYS A 140 -13.67 -42.32 -27.90
CA LYS A 140 -13.13 -43.51 -27.17
C LYS A 140 -11.72 -43.33 -26.59
N GLU A 141 -11.03 -42.22 -26.89
CA GLU A 141 -9.59 -42.04 -26.60
C GLU A 141 -9.28 -41.63 -25.14
N VAL A 142 -10.29 -41.24 -24.34
CA VAL A 142 -10.09 -40.74 -22.96
C VAL A 142 -10.15 -41.84 -21.88
N ARG A 143 -10.06 -43.11 -22.26
CA ARG A 143 -9.93 -44.21 -21.27
C ARG A 143 -8.49 -44.44 -20.80
N ASP A 144 -7.53 -43.62 -21.24
CA ASP A 144 -6.12 -43.77 -20.86
C ASP A 144 -5.79 -43.06 -19.54
N LYS A 145 -5.87 -43.81 -18.43
CA LYS A 145 -5.50 -43.34 -17.09
C LYS A 145 -4.06 -42.84 -17.01
N ASP A 146 -3.15 -43.34 -17.84
CA ASP A 146 -1.75 -42.91 -17.81
C ASP A 146 -1.57 -41.50 -18.40
N THR A 147 -2.35 -41.13 -19.43
CA THR A 147 -2.33 -39.77 -19.98
C THR A 147 -2.88 -38.76 -18.98
N ALA A 148 -3.97 -39.08 -18.29
CA ALA A 148 -4.52 -38.24 -17.22
C ALA A 148 -3.51 -38.06 -16.07
N ARG A 149 -2.87 -39.14 -15.62
CA ARG A 149 -1.85 -39.09 -14.56
C ARG A 149 -0.66 -38.20 -14.93
N LYS A 150 -0.11 -38.37 -16.15
CA LYS A 150 1.00 -37.53 -16.64
C LYS A 150 0.62 -36.06 -16.73
N PHE A 151 -0.62 -35.77 -17.13
CA PHE A 151 -1.13 -34.41 -17.16
C PHE A 151 -1.20 -33.81 -15.76
N LEU A 152 -1.72 -34.54 -14.78
CA LEU A 152 -1.78 -34.08 -13.39
C LEU A 152 -0.37 -33.84 -12.81
N GLU A 153 0.56 -34.77 -13.03
CA GLU A 153 1.99 -34.61 -12.64
C GLU A 153 2.60 -33.34 -13.29
N ALA A 154 2.29 -33.07 -14.56
CA ALA A 154 2.73 -31.85 -15.25
C ALA A 154 2.08 -30.58 -14.68
N THR A 155 0.81 -30.61 -14.29
CA THR A 155 0.14 -29.47 -13.64
C THR A 155 0.68 -29.17 -12.24
N GLU A 156 1.06 -30.18 -11.47
CA GLU A 156 1.73 -29.97 -10.18
C GLU A 156 3.11 -29.34 -10.36
N GLN A 157 3.87 -29.79 -11.37
CA GLN A 157 5.14 -29.17 -11.72
C GLN A 157 4.96 -27.73 -12.22
N PHE A 158 3.92 -27.46 -13.01
CA PHE A 158 3.53 -26.10 -13.43
C PHE A 158 3.29 -25.20 -12.21
N GLU A 159 2.44 -25.65 -11.27
CA GLU A 159 2.13 -24.94 -10.03
C GLU A 159 3.40 -24.62 -9.24
N ARG A 160 4.28 -25.61 -9.09
CA ARG A 160 5.53 -25.46 -8.35
C ARG A 160 6.46 -24.42 -8.99
N ILE A 161 6.64 -24.44 -10.31
CA ILE A 161 7.49 -23.46 -11.02
C ILE A 161 6.98 -22.05 -10.80
N MET A 162 5.66 -21.84 -10.90
CA MET A 162 5.06 -20.53 -10.68
C MET A 162 5.21 -20.07 -9.24
N ASN A 163 4.92 -20.94 -8.25
CA ASN A 163 5.03 -20.60 -6.83
C ASN A 163 6.48 -20.34 -6.38
N GLU A 164 7.48 -20.97 -7.01
CA GLU A 164 8.90 -20.75 -6.72
C GLU A 164 9.42 -19.39 -7.24
N CYS A 165 8.71 -18.71 -8.15
CA CYS A 165 9.14 -17.41 -8.68
C CYS A 165 9.02 -16.27 -7.66
N GLY A 166 8.14 -16.42 -6.66
CA GLY A 166 7.94 -15.46 -5.56
C GLY A 166 7.06 -14.25 -5.89
N PHE A 167 6.67 -14.05 -7.14
CA PHE A 167 5.82 -12.93 -7.58
C PHE A 167 4.37 -13.33 -7.85
N VAL A 168 4.16 -14.53 -8.39
CA VAL A 168 2.84 -15.09 -8.71
C VAL A 168 2.60 -16.30 -7.83
N ARG A 169 1.40 -16.41 -7.26
CA ARG A 169 1.00 -17.59 -6.49
C ARG A 169 -0.22 -18.26 -7.09
N LEU A 170 -0.07 -19.55 -7.38
CA LEU A 170 -1.15 -20.43 -7.81
C LEU A 170 -1.67 -21.20 -6.60
N THR A 171 -2.99 -21.24 -6.46
CA THR A 171 -3.70 -22.07 -5.48
C THR A 171 -4.77 -22.87 -6.21
N ARG A 172 -4.66 -24.20 -6.19
CA ARG A 172 -5.66 -25.09 -6.81
C ARG A 172 -7.03 -24.90 -6.15
N LEU A 173 -8.08 -24.81 -6.96
CA LEU A 173 -9.46 -24.73 -6.50
C LEU A 173 -9.99 -26.11 -6.11
N ASN A 174 -10.80 -26.16 -5.05
CA ASN A 174 -11.52 -27.37 -4.66
C ASN A 174 -12.90 -27.47 -5.35
N ASP A 175 -13.57 -28.61 -5.17
CA ASP A 175 -14.88 -28.89 -5.79
C ASP A 175 -15.92 -27.81 -5.43
N GLU A 176 -16.02 -27.44 -4.14
CA GLU A 176 -16.97 -26.42 -3.64
C GLU A 176 -16.70 -25.04 -4.23
N GLU A 177 -15.44 -24.66 -4.44
CA GLU A 177 -15.07 -23.38 -5.08
C GLU A 177 -15.43 -23.36 -6.58
N ILE A 178 -15.44 -24.54 -7.24
CA ILE A 178 -15.76 -24.67 -8.66
C ILE A 178 -17.28 -24.70 -8.89
N VAL A 179 -17.99 -25.63 -8.23
CA VAL A 179 -19.44 -25.83 -8.44
C VAL A 179 -20.31 -24.95 -7.56
N GLY A 180 -19.80 -24.52 -6.40
CA GLY A 180 -20.56 -23.78 -5.41
C GLY A 180 -21.12 -24.66 -4.30
N THR A 181 -21.74 -24.00 -3.34
CA THR A 181 -22.45 -24.59 -2.20
C THR A 181 -23.85 -23.96 -2.13
N GLU A 182 -24.73 -24.46 -1.26
CA GLU A 182 -26.06 -23.86 -1.08
C GLU A 182 -26.01 -22.37 -0.66
N GLU A 183 -24.91 -21.93 -0.02
CA GLU A 183 -24.76 -20.56 0.49
C GLU A 183 -23.86 -19.66 -0.36
N LYS A 184 -22.90 -20.24 -1.10
CA LYS A 184 -21.88 -19.49 -1.84
C LYS A 184 -21.74 -19.98 -3.27
N PRO A 185 -21.74 -19.06 -4.26
CA PRO A 185 -21.60 -19.46 -5.64
C PRO A 185 -20.21 -19.96 -6.02
N GLY A 186 -20.21 -20.99 -6.85
CA GLY A 186 -19.03 -21.52 -7.50
C GLY A 186 -18.54 -20.65 -8.64
N LEU A 187 -17.35 -20.95 -9.13
CA LEU A 187 -16.76 -20.30 -10.30
C LEU A 187 -17.64 -20.39 -11.55
N ILE A 188 -18.30 -21.52 -11.77
CA ILE A 188 -19.15 -21.72 -12.94
C ILE A 188 -20.40 -20.82 -12.87
N GLU A 189 -21.04 -20.72 -11.69
CA GLU A 189 -22.19 -19.83 -11.48
C GLU A 189 -21.80 -18.34 -11.65
N LYS A 190 -20.62 -17.96 -11.15
CA LYS A 190 -20.04 -16.62 -11.38
C LYS A 190 -19.83 -16.31 -12.87
N TYR A 191 -19.35 -17.29 -13.64
CA TYR A 191 -19.20 -17.15 -15.09
C TYR A 191 -20.53 -16.85 -15.79
N PHE A 192 -21.57 -17.63 -15.50
CA PHE A 192 -22.89 -17.47 -16.14
C PHE A 192 -23.67 -16.25 -15.67
N SER A 193 -23.32 -15.67 -14.52
CA SER A 193 -23.93 -14.44 -14.01
C SER A 193 -23.14 -13.18 -14.36
N LEU A 194 -21.91 -13.31 -14.89
CA LEU A 194 -20.94 -12.21 -15.04
C LEU A 194 -20.84 -11.36 -13.75
N SER A 195 -20.67 -12.03 -12.61
CA SER A 195 -20.64 -11.42 -11.27
C SER A 195 -19.73 -12.22 -10.34
N LEU A 196 -19.00 -11.55 -9.45
CA LEU A 196 -18.13 -12.19 -8.46
C LEU A 196 -18.83 -12.45 -7.11
N SER A 197 -19.89 -11.69 -6.81
CA SER A 197 -20.51 -11.63 -5.47
C SER A 197 -22.02 -11.81 -5.47
N ASP A 198 -22.73 -11.32 -6.49
CA ASP A 198 -24.19 -11.46 -6.62
C ASP A 198 -24.56 -12.46 -7.72
N THR A 199 -24.90 -13.67 -7.31
CA THR A 199 -25.31 -14.78 -8.19
C THR A 199 -26.66 -15.39 -7.78
N LYS A 200 -27.41 -14.71 -6.91
CA LYS A 200 -28.62 -15.28 -6.28
C LYS A 200 -29.78 -15.45 -7.25
N VAL A 201 -29.72 -14.83 -8.43
CA VAL A 201 -30.77 -14.85 -9.45
C VAL A 201 -30.23 -15.51 -10.70
N LEU A 202 -30.88 -16.60 -11.13
CA LEU A 202 -30.64 -17.21 -12.43
C LEU A 202 -31.17 -16.28 -13.53
N GLU A 203 -30.29 -15.85 -14.43
CA GLU A 203 -30.64 -14.95 -15.53
C GLU A 203 -30.76 -15.72 -16.87
N ASP A 204 -31.65 -15.24 -17.74
CA ASP A 204 -31.79 -15.77 -19.09
C ASP A 204 -30.58 -15.38 -19.96
N ILE A 205 -30.10 -16.31 -20.79
CA ILE A 205 -29.01 -16.09 -21.76
C ILE A 205 -29.60 -16.01 -23.17
N ASP A 206 -29.34 -14.91 -23.87
CA ASP A 206 -29.67 -14.72 -25.29
C ASP A 206 -28.39 -14.81 -26.11
N LEU A 207 -28.27 -15.84 -26.95
CA LEU A 207 -27.06 -16.16 -27.72
C LEU A 207 -27.12 -15.71 -29.20
N ARG A 208 -27.90 -14.66 -29.49
CA ARG A 208 -27.92 -14.09 -30.84
C ARG A 208 -26.62 -13.33 -31.11
N ALA A 209 -25.99 -13.61 -32.26
CA ALA A 209 -24.72 -13.00 -32.64
C ALA A 209 -24.75 -11.45 -32.58
N ASP A 210 -25.85 -10.84 -33.05
CA ASP A 210 -26.05 -9.38 -33.03
C ASP A 210 -26.47 -8.82 -31.66
N ARG A 211 -26.84 -9.67 -30.70
CA ARG A 211 -27.43 -9.26 -29.42
C ARG A 211 -27.20 -10.31 -28.33
N MET A 212 -25.94 -10.60 -28.04
CA MET A 212 -25.62 -11.47 -26.92
C MET A 212 -25.84 -10.73 -25.59
N ARG A 213 -26.64 -11.32 -24.71
CA ARG A 213 -26.88 -10.79 -23.36
C ARG A 213 -27.11 -11.88 -22.33
N ILE A 214 -26.77 -11.57 -21.09
CA ILE A 214 -27.05 -12.37 -19.90
C ILE A 214 -27.88 -11.48 -18.98
N GLY A 215 -29.13 -11.84 -18.75
CA GLY A 215 -30.09 -10.97 -18.08
C GLY A 215 -30.21 -9.62 -18.81
N ASN A 216 -29.86 -8.54 -18.10
CA ASN A 216 -29.82 -7.18 -18.66
C ASN A 216 -28.42 -6.78 -19.18
N LYS A 217 -27.38 -7.56 -18.88
CA LYS A 217 -25.99 -7.29 -19.27
C LYS A 217 -25.81 -7.61 -20.74
N ARG A 218 -25.58 -6.59 -21.57
CA ARG A 218 -25.27 -6.73 -23.00
C ARG A 218 -23.77 -6.85 -23.18
N LEU A 219 -23.33 -7.80 -23.99
CA LEU A 219 -21.91 -8.11 -24.16
C LEU A 219 -21.35 -7.45 -25.43
N CYS A 220 -20.08 -7.06 -25.36
CA CYS A 220 -19.28 -6.56 -26.47
C CYS A 220 -17.91 -7.25 -26.44
N LEU A 221 -17.47 -7.76 -27.59
CA LEU A 221 -16.24 -8.55 -27.70
C LEU A 221 -15.26 -7.92 -28.67
N HIS A 222 -14.03 -7.72 -28.22
CA HIS A 222 -12.89 -7.39 -29.08
C HIS A 222 -11.90 -8.54 -29.06
N THR A 223 -11.44 -8.97 -30.23
CA THR A 223 -10.53 -10.11 -30.38
C THR A 223 -9.21 -9.69 -31.02
N LEU A 224 -8.15 -10.40 -30.65
CA LEU A 224 -6.85 -10.41 -31.29
C LEU A 224 -6.62 -11.81 -31.85
N SER A 225 -7.13 -12.05 -33.07
CA SER A 225 -7.19 -13.38 -33.69
C SER A 225 -6.26 -13.52 -34.89
N ASP A 226 -5.74 -12.42 -35.45
CA ASP A 226 -4.90 -12.40 -36.66
C ASP A 226 -3.56 -11.71 -36.38
N THR A 227 -2.49 -12.24 -36.97
CA THR A 227 -1.14 -11.65 -36.92
C THR A 227 -1.08 -10.24 -37.52
N GLU A 228 -1.94 -9.90 -38.49
CA GLU A 228 -1.97 -8.54 -39.08
C GLU A 228 -2.52 -7.47 -38.13
N ASP A 229 -3.21 -7.91 -37.07
CA ASP A 229 -3.79 -7.06 -36.02
C ASP A 229 -2.84 -6.85 -34.84
N LEU A 230 -1.68 -7.51 -34.83
CA LEU A 230 -0.67 -7.42 -33.77
C LEU A 230 0.40 -6.37 -34.10
N PRO A 231 1.10 -5.84 -33.09
CA PRO A 231 2.22 -4.94 -33.30
C PRO A 231 3.45 -5.68 -33.84
N GLY A 232 4.39 -4.90 -34.41
CA GLY A 232 5.65 -5.44 -34.92
C GLY A 232 6.61 -5.93 -33.82
N LEU A 233 6.41 -5.51 -32.57
CA LEU A 233 7.18 -5.93 -31.40
C LEU A 233 6.24 -6.10 -30.22
N VAL A 234 6.46 -7.16 -29.42
CA VAL A 234 5.85 -7.34 -28.11
C VAL A 234 6.93 -7.43 -27.05
N GLY A 235 6.63 -6.97 -25.84
CA GLY A 235 7.57 -6.96 -24.71
C GLY A 235 6.94 -7.55 -23.46
N THR A 236 7.77 -7.80 -22.44
CA THR A 236 7.30 -8.19 -21.10
C THR A 236 6.56 -7.07 -20.39
N ASP A 237 6.95 -5.84 -20.70
CA ASP A 237 6.46 -4.62 -20.09
C ASP A 237 6.52 -3.46 -21.10
N MET A 238 5.80 -2.38 -20.79
CA MET A 238 5.80 -1.14 -21.52
C MET A 238 5.90 0.06 -20.58
N ARG A 239 6.47 1.15 -21.09
CA ARG A 239 6.56 2.41 -20.37
C ARG A 239 5.19 3.07 -20.30
N TYR A 240 4.74 3.36 -19.08
CA TYR A 240 3.51 4.10 -18.84
C TYR A 240 3.81 5.60 -18.75
N GLU A 241 3.61 6.31 -19.85
CA GLU A 241 4.02 7.71 -20.01
C GLU A 241 3.39 8.66 -18.98
N ARG A 242 2.13 8.43 -18.56
CA ARG A 242 1.44 9.33 -17.61
C ARG A 242 2.10 9.42 -16.23
N LEU A 243 2.91 8.42 -15.87
CA LEU A 243 3.60 8.32 -14.58
C LEU A 243 5.12 8.31 -14.72
N SER A 244 5.61 8.42 -15.95
CA SER A 244 7.04 8.46 -16.26
C SER A 244 7.51 9.92 -16.35
N THR A 245 8.81 10.13 -16.17
CA THR A 245 9.47 11.44 -16.30
C THR A 245 10.77 11.26 -17.09
N ASP A 246 11.43 12.35 -17.46
CA ASP A 246 12.76 12.30 -18.11
C ASP A 246 13.84 11.61 -17.25
N ARG A 247 13.59 11.41 -15.95
CA ARG A 247 14.55 10.84 -14.99
C ARG A 247 14.09 9.53 -14.35
N SER A 248 12.92 9.02 -14.73
CA SER A 248 12.34 7.79 -14.20
C SER A 248 11.30 7.20 -15.13
N ASP A 249 11.31 5.89 -15.26
CA ASP A 249 10.31 5.17 -16.03
C ASP A 249 9.41 4.36 -15.10
N CYS A 250 8.09 4.54 -15.25
CA CYS A 250 7.08 3.69 -14.63
C CYS A 250 6.68 2.64 -15.65
N HIS A 251 6.99 1.37 -15.40
CA HIS A 251 6.67 0.28 -16.30
C HIS A 251 5.46 -0.51 -15.81
N LEU A 252 4.65 -0.98 -16.75
CA LEU A 252 3.51 -1.86 -16.54
C LEU A 252 3.61 -3.05 -17.50
N SER A 253 2.90 -4.15 -17.23
CA SER A 253 2.82 -5.27 -18.17
C SER A 253 2.30 -4.79 -19.52
N PHE A 254 2.69 -5.51 -20.58
CA PHE A 254 2.29 -5.15 -21.93
C PHE A 254 0.76 -5.18 -22.12
N ALA A 255 0.04 -6.02 -21.36
CA ALA A 255 -1.42 -6.10 -21.38
C ALA A 255 -2.13 -5.18 -20.36
N ALA A 256 -1.39 -4.38 -19.58
CA ALA A 256 -1.99 -3.47 -18.59
C ALA A 256 -3.08 -2.51 -19.12
N PRO A 257 -3.02 -1.99 -20.37
CA PRO A 257 -4.08 -1.15 -20.94
C PRO A 257 -5.47 -1.81 -20.92
N VAL A 258 -5.56 -3.12 -21.14
CA VAL A 258 -6.81 -3.89 -21.14
C VAL A 258 -7.09 -4.60 -19.82
N GLY A 259 -6.30 -4.30 -18.77
CA GLY A 259 -6.53 -4.77 -17.41
C GLY A 259 -7.17 -3.67 -16.55
N LEU A 260 -6.54 -3.36 -15.40
CA LEU A 260 -7.04 -2.36 -14.45
C LEU A 260 -7.15 -0.92 -15.00
N LEU A 261 -6.50 -0.62 -16.13
CA LEU A 261 -6.58 0.70 -16.77
C LEU A 261 -7.85 0.88 -17.62
N LEU A 262 -8.60 -0.20 -17.89
CA LEU A 262 -9.86 -0.17 -18.59
C LEU A 262 -11.02 -0.06 -17.59
N SER A 263 -11.63 1.13 -17.49
CA SER A 263 -12.62 1.49 -16.47
C SER A 263 -14.04 0.96 -16.75
N CYS A 264 -14.19 -0.32 -17.08
CA CYS A 264 -15.48 -0.96 -17.31
C CYS A 264 -15.48 -2.41 -16.82
N SER A 265 -16.66 -3.01 -16.65
CA SER A 265 -16.75 -4.43 -16.31
C SER A 265 -16.42 -5.28 -17.54
N HIS A 266 -15.39 -6.13 -17.44
CA HIS A 266 -14.93 -6.97 -18.52
C HIS A 266 -14.16 -8.20 -18.03
N ILE A 267 -14.02 -9.19 -18.92
CA ILE A 267 -13.13 -10.33 -18.77
C ILE A 267 -12.08 -10.23 -19.86
N TYR A 268 -10.81 -10.28 -19.47
CA TYR A 268 -9.71 -10.47 -20.42
C TYR A 268 -9.34 -11.96 -20.45
N ASN A 269 -9.58 -12.61 -21.59
CA ASN A 269 -9.22 -14.02 -21.79
C ASN A 269 -7.93 -14.14 -22.60
N GLN A 270 -6.94 -14.85 -22.06
CA GLN A 270 -5.67 -15.15 -22.73
C GLN A 270 -5.52 -16.65 -22.91
N TYR A 271 -5.45 -17.13 -24.15
CA TYR A 271 -5.33 -18.54 -24.49
C TYR A 271 -3.97 -18.84 -25.13
N VAL A 272 -3.31 -19.89 -24.64
CA VAL A 272 -2.16 -20.50 -25.29
C VAL A 272 -2.50 -21.96 -25.57
N LEU A 273 -2.70 -22.30 -26.84
CA LEU A 273 -3.02 -23.65 -27.28
C LEU A 273 -1.73 -24.35 -27.73
N ILE A 274 -1.34 -25.36 -26.95
CA ILE A 274 -0.13 -26.15 -27.16
C ILE A 274 -0.48 -27.32 -28.09
N ASP A 275 -0.23 -27.16 -29.38
CA ASP A 275 -0.39 -28.21 -30.38
C ASP A 275 0.93 -29.01 -30.58
N ASP A 276 0.96 -29.86 -31.61
CA ASP A 276 2.19 -30.51 -32.07
C ASP A 276 3.04 -29.52 -32.87
N SER A 277 4.09 -28.98 -32.23
CA SER A 277 5.01 -28.03 -32.84
C SER A 277 5.69 -28.59 -34.10
N ALA A 278 6.02 -29.88 -34.15
CA ALA A 278 6.68 -30.47 -35.31
C ALA A 278 5.71 -30.53 -36.51
N GLU A 279 4.44 -30.87 -36.27
CA GLU A 279 3.40 -30.85 -37.30
C GLU A 279 3.14 -29.43 -37.82
N ASN A 280 3.13 -28.43 -36.93
CA ASN A 280 2.96 -27.02 -37.30
C ASN A 280 4.10 -26.54 -38.22
N LEU A 281 5.35 -26.81 -37.85
CA LEU A 281 6.53 -26.43 -38.65
C LEU A 281 6.52 -27.11 -40.03
N GLN A 282 6.20 -28.40 -40.10
CA GLN A 282 6.06 -29.11 -41.39
C GLN A 282 4.98 -28.49 -42.29
N ARG A 283 3.87 -28.03 -41.70
CA ARG A 283 2.81 -27.33 -42.43
C ARG A 283 3.31 -25.99 -42.98
N PHE A 284 4.07 -25.23 -42.20
CA PHE A 284 4.66 -23.97 -42.65
C PHE A 284 5.71 -24.18 -43.74
N GLU A 285 6.59 -25.18 -43.63
CA GLU A 285 7.54 -25.54 -44.69
C GLU A 285 6.83 -25.92 -46.00
N LYS A 286 5.72 -26.66 -45.92
CA LYS A 286 4.90 -26.99 -47.09
C LYS A 286 4.28 -25.73 -47.69
N ASN A 287 3.77 -24.82 -46.87
CA ASN A 287 3.20 -23.56 -47.32
C ASN A 287 4.26 -22.66 -47.98
N ALA A 288 5.45 -22.51 -47.40
CA ALA A 288 6.56 -21.75 -47.96
C ALA A 288 7.00 -22.30 -49.33
N ARG A 289 7.08 -23.63 -49.47
CA ARG A 289 7.38 -24.30 -50.76
C ARG A 289 6.31 -24.01 -51.81
N ASN A 290 5.03 -24.08 -51.43
CA ASN A 290 3.92 -23.75 -52.33
C ASN A 290 3.99 -22.27 -52.76
N MET A 291 4.24 -21.35 -51.83
CA MET A 291 4.37 -19.92 -52.11
C MET A 291 5.58 -19.62 -53.02
N HIS A 292 6.70 -20.34 -52.88
CA HIS A 292 7.84 -20.24 -53.78
C HIS A 292 7.46 -20.53 -55.24
N SER A 293 6.64 -21.57 -55.47
CA SER A 293 6.18 -21.92 -56.81
C SER A 293 5.26 -20.86 -57.45
N LEU A 294 4.55 -20.08 -56.61
CA LEU A 294 3.61 -19.02 -57.01
C LEU A 294 4.20 -17.60 -56.94
N SER A 295 5.41 -17.45 -56.40
CA SER A 295 6.09 -16.17 -56.12
C SER A 295 6.43 -15.34 -57.37
N ARG A 296 6.40 -15.94 -58.56
CA ARG A 296 6.57 -15.24 -59.85
C ARG A 296 5.37 -14.35 -60.21
N TYR A 297 4.22 -14.53 -59.56
CA TYR A 297 2.95 -13.90 -59.94
C TYR A 297 2.44 -12.83 -58.96
N SER A 298 3.00 -12.73 -57.74
CA SER A 298 2.63 -11.67 -56.78
C SER A 298 3.75 -11.35 -55.80
N ARG A 299 3.98 -10.04 -55.58
CA ARG A 299 4.90 -9.51 -54.56
C ARG A 299 4.44 -9.84 -53.14
N SER A 300 3.14 -9.93 -52.87
CA SER A 300 2.62 -10.31 -51.54
C SER A 300 3.03 -11.73 -51.14
N ASN A 301 3.03 -12.67 -52.09
CA ASN A 301 3.45 -14.05 -51.84
C ASN A 301 4.96 -14.15 -51.55
N GLN A 302 5.78 -13.25 -52.09
CA GLN A 302 7.21 -13.19 -51.77
C GLN A 302 7.44 -12.73 -50.33
N ILE A 303 6.70 -11.71 -49.88
CA ILE A 303 6.79 -11.18 -48.50
C ILE A 303 6.30 -12.22 -47.49
N ASN A 304 5.13 -12.83 -47.72
CA ASN A 304 4.60 -13.87 -46.82
C ASN A 304 5.52 -15.08 -46.72
N LYS A 305 6.16 -15.47 -47.84
CA LYS A 305 7.18 -16.53 -47.82
C LYS A 305 8.36 -16.13 -46.94
N GLN A 306 8.87 -14.91 -47.09
CA GLN A 306 9.99 -14.43 -46.28
C GLN A 306 9.68 -14.49 -44.78
N TRP A 307 8.48 -14.06 -44.37
CA TRP A 307 8.06 -14.15 -42.96
C TRP A 307 7.93 -15.59 -42.46
N ILE A 308 7.42 -16.51 -43.29
CA ILE A 308 7.37 -17.93 -42.92
C ILE A 308 8.79 -18.50 -42.80
N ASP A 309 9.69 -18.17 -43.72
CA ASP A 309 11.08 -18.62 -43.67
C ASP A 309 11.78 -18.05 -42.40
N GLU A 310 11.52 -16.79 -42.04
CA GLU A 310 12.01 -16.16 -40.79
C GLU A 310 11.47 -16.88 -39.55
N TYR A 311 10.16 -17.15 -39.49
CA TYR A 311 9.53 -17.90 -38.40
C TYR A 311 10.14 -19.30 -38.24
N LEU A 312 10.32 -20.03 -39.34
CA LEU A 312 10.95 -21.35 -39.32
C LEU A 312 12.41 -21.28 -38.82
N ASN A 313 13.17 -20.29 -39.28
CA ASN A 313 14.55 -20.10 -38.85
C ASN A 313 14.65 -19.80 -37.36
N GLU A 314 13.78 -18.94 -36.81
CA GLU A 314 13.75 -18.65 -35.37
C GLU A 314 13.39 -19.90 -34.56
N ALA A 315 12.34 -20.63 -34.99
CA ALA A 315 11.92 -21.87 -34.33
C ALA A 315 13.08 -22.87 -34.21
N HIS A 316 13.83 -23.07 -35.29
CA HIS A 316 14.97 -23.99 -35.30
C HIS A 316 16.20 -23.44 -34.58
N SER A 317 16.51 -22.16 -34.73
CA SER A 317 17.74 -21.55 -34.19
C SER A 317 17.71 -21.45 -32.66
N PHE A 318 16.55 -21.12 -32.10
CA PHE A 318 16.38 -20.92 -30.65
C PHE A 318 15.62 -22.06 -29.97
N GLY A 319 15.17 -23.07 -30.72
CA GLY A 319 14.40 -24.21 -30.18
C GLY A 319 13.03 -23.79 -29.63
N LEU A 320 12.39 -22.80 -30.25
CA LEU A 320 11.10 -22.27 -29.79
C LEU A 320 9.97 -23.25 -30.13
N THR A 321 8.99 -23.32 -29.23
CA THR A 321 7.81 -24.19 -29.42
C THR A 321 6.70 -23.40 -30.11
N SER A 322 6.27 -23.87 -31.28
CA SER A 322 5.17 -23.27 -32.03
C SER A 322 3.83 -23.56 -31.35
N VAL A 323 3.11 -22.50 -30.99
CA VAL A 323 1.80 -22.57 -30.32
C VAL A 323 0.80 -21.67 -31.06
N ARG A 324 -0.49 -21.86 -30.76
CA ARG A 324 -1.52 -20.87 -31.13
C ARG A 324 -1.85 -19.99 -29.94
N CYS A 325 -2.11 -18.72 -30.19
CA CYS A 325 -2.48 -17.75 -29.19
C CYS A 325 -3.80 -17.07 -29.60
N HIS A 326 -4.60 -16.70 -28.60
CA HIS A 326 -5.75 -15.82 -28.75
C HIS A 326 -5.90 -14.96 -27.51
N CYS A 327 -6.22 -13.68 -27.72
CA CYS A 327 -6.59 -12.78 -26.64
C CYS A 327 -7.91 -12.10 -26.97
N ASN A 328 -8.79 -11.96 -25.99
CA ASN A 328 -10.02 -11.19 -26.17
C ASN A 328 -10.46 -10.45 -24.92
N VAL A 329 -11.11 -9.31 -25.13
CA VAL A 329 -11.75 -8.51 -24.09
C VAL A 329 -13.26 -8.62 -24.27
N LEU A 330 -13.90 -9.31 -23.34
CA LEU A 330 -15.35 -9.47 -23.25
C LEU A 330 -15.90 -8.49 -22.22
N ALA A 331 -16.39 -7.33 -22.67
CA ALA A 331 -16.93 -6.28 -21.81
C ALA A 331 -18.46 -6.30 -21.79
N TRP A 332 -19.07 -5.78 -20.73
CA TRP A 332 -20.53 -5.69 -20.63
C TRP A 332 -21.02 -4.44 -19.91
N SER A 333 -22.27 -4.06 -20.20
CA SER A 333 -23.04 -3.07 -19.45
C SER A 333 -24.55 -3.35 -19.57
N GLU A 334 -25.31 -2.88 -18.58
CA GLU A 334 -26.77 -2.90 -18.58
C GLU A 334 -27.38 -1.73 -19.36
N ASP A 335 -26.62 -0.66 -19.56
CA ASP A 335 -26.99 0.52 -20.34
C ASP A 335 -26.43 0.46 -21.77
N GLU A 336 -27.28 0.73 -22.75
CA GLU A 336 -26.88 0.73 -24.16
C GLU A 336 -25.98 1.91 -24.52
N GLU A 337 -26.17 3.08 -23.90
CA GLU A 337 -25.30 4.23 -24.14
C GLU A 337 -23.91 4.02 -23.55
N GLU A 338 -23.83 3.51 -22.32
CA GLU A 338 -22.58 3.13 -21.69
C GLU A 338 -21.84 2.05 -22.50
N LEU A 339 -22.54 1.02 -22.99
CA LEU A 339 -21.92 -0.04 -23.82
C LEU A 339 -21.25 0.53 -25.08
N ARG A 340 -21.83 1.56 -25.72
CA ARG A 340 -21.22 2.22 -26.89
C ARG A 340 -19.93 2.95 -26.52
N ARG A 341 -19.86 3.56 -25.33
CA ARG A 341 -18.64 4.19 -24.81
C ARG A 341 -17.58 3.14 -24.50
N ILE A 342 -17.97 2.09 -23.76
CA ILE A 342 -17.12 0.94 -23.43
C ILE A 342 -16.49 0.34 -24.70
N ARG A 343 -17.27 0.16 -25.77
CA ARG A 343 -16.74 -0.35 -27.03
C ARG A 343 -15.60 0.51 -27.59
N ASN A 344 -15.77 1.83 -27.57
CA ASN A 344 -14.73 2.75 -28.04
C ASN A 344 -13.52 2.77 -27.09
N ASP A 345 -13.75 2.67 -25.79
CA ASP A 345 -12.70 2.66 -24.77
C ASP A 345 -11.84 1.40 -24.87
N VAL A 346 -12.46 0.22 -25.00
CA VAL A 346 -11.75 -1.05 -25.24
C VAL A 346 -10.92 -0.98 -26.51
N GLY A 347 -11.49 -0.45 -27.61
CA GLY A 347 -10.75 -0.26 -28.85
C GLY A 347 -9.55 0.68 -28.70
N SER A 348 -9.70 1.73 -27.89
CA SER A 348 -8.63 2.69 -27.60
C SER A 348 -7.52 2.08 -26.74
N GLN A 349 -7.86 1.25 -25.75
CA GLN A 349 -6.87 0.55 -24.91
C GLN A 349 -6.07 -0.49 -25.70
N LEU A 350 -6.73 -1.25 -26.58
CA LEU A 350 -6.03 -2.17 -27.50
C LEU A 350 -5.08 -1.43 -28.45
N ALA A 351 -5.48 -0.23 -28.91
CA ALA A 351 -4.61 0.62 -29.72
C ALA A 351 -3.38 1.14 -28.95
N LEU A 352 -3.47 1.32 -27.63
CA LEU A 352 -2.30 1.64 -26.77
C LEU A 352 -1.31 0.48 -26.67
N MET A 353 -1.77 -0.77 -26.84
CA MET A 353 -0.91 -1.93 -27.04
C MET A 353 -0.40 -2.06 -28.49
N GLU A 354 -0.61 -1.03 -29.32
CA GLU A 354 -0.30 -1.01 -30.76
C GLU A 354 -1.03 -2.12 -31.56
N CYS A 355 -2.07 -2.72 -30.97
CA CYS A 355 -2.91 -3.72 -31.63
C CYS A 355 -4.05 -3.04 -32.40
N LYS A 356 -4.49 -3.64 -33.50
CA LYS A 356 -5.69 -3.21 -34.21
C LYS A 356 -6.92 -3.85 -33.57
N PRO A 357 -7.85 -3.06 -32.99
CA PRO A 357 -9.02 -3.63 -32.33
C PRO A 357 -10.00 -4.19 -33.37
N ARG A 358 -10.28 -5.49 -33.30
CA ARG A 358 -11.34 -6.14 -34.08
C ARG A 358 -12.57 -6.38 -33.21
N HIS A 359 -13.62 -5.60 -33.43
CA HIS A 359 -14.92 -5.83 -32.80
C HIS A 359 -15.62 -7.04 -33.46
N ASN A 360 -15.61 -8.19 -32.79
CA ASN A 360 -16.21 -9.42 -33.32
C ASN A 360 -17.69 -9.48 -32.92
N THR A 361 -18.58 -9.53 -33.91
CA THR A 361 -20.04 -9.61 -33.73
C THR A 361 -20.62 -10.98 -34.08
N VAL A 362 -19.83 -11.89 -34.64
CA VAL A 362 -20.33 -13.18 -35.13
C VAL A 362 -20.00 -14.29 -34.14
N ASP A 363 -18.75 -14.32 -33.66
CA ASP A 363 -18.25 -15.42 -32.82
C ASP A 363 -18.45 -15.20 -31.32
N VAL A 364 -19.12 -14.11 -30.90
CA VAL A 364 -19.35 -13.80 -29.48
C VAL A 364 -19.96 -14.98 -28.71
N PRO A 365 -21.02 -15.65 -29.21
CA PRO A 365 -21.60 -16.80 -28.51
C PRO A 365 -20.61 -17.96 -28.40
N THR A 366 -19.84 -18.23 -29.45
CA THR A 366 -18.88 -19.34 -29.50
C THR A 366 -17.70 -19.09 -28.55
N LEU A 367 -17.15 -17.88 -28.56
CA LEU A 367 -16.00 -17.49 -27.72
C LEU A 367 -16.38 -17.37 -26.25
N PHE A 368 -17.59 -16.90 -25.94
CA PHE A 368 -18.14 -17.01 -24.58
C PHE A 368 -18.29 -18.48 -24.17
N TRP A 369 -18.81 -19.33 -25.05
CA TRP A 369 -18.99 -20.76 -24.73
C TRP A 369 -17.67 -21.48 -24.48
N ALA A 370 -16.63 -21.18 -25.26
CA ALA A 370 -15.28 -21.71 -25.06
C ALA A 370 -14.62 -21.16 -23.78
N GLY A 371 -15.03 -19.99 -23.30
CA GLY A 371 -14.51 -19.37 -22.07
C GLY A 371 -15.13 -19.87 -20.77
N ILE A 372 -16.10 -20.78 -20.84
CA ILE A 372 -16.65 -21.47 -19.66
C ILE A 372 -15.53 -22.31 -19.03
N PRO A 373 -15.30 -22.20 -17.70
CA PRO A 373 -14.33 -23.04 -17.00
C PRO A 373 -14.51 -24.53 -17.29
N GLY A 374 -13.50 -25.16 -17.90
CA GLY A 374 -13.52 -26.56 -18.32
C GLY A 374 -14.03 -26.85 -19.73
N ASN A 375 -14.31 -25.83 -20.54
CA ASN A 375 -14.75 -25.97 -21.94
C ASN A 375 -13.80 -25.34 -22.96
N GLU A 376 -12.56 -25.07 -22.57
CA GLU A 376 -11.55 -24.37 -23.39
C GLU A 376 -11.16 -25.18 -24.64
N ALA A 377 -11.39 -26.49 -24.63
CA ALA A 377 -11.17 -27.37 -25.77
C ALA A 377 -12.15 -27.13 -26.94
N ASP A 378 -13.29 -26.46 -26.71
CA ASP A 378 -14.25 -26.10 -27.77
C ASP A 378 -13.87 -24.78 -28.48
N PHE A 379 -12.67 -24.26 -28.22
CA PHE A 379 -12.19 -23.01 -28.81
C PHE A 379 -12.11 -23.08 -30.35
N PRO A 380 -12.67 -22.10 -31.08
CA PRO A 380 -12.66 -22.10 -32.55
C PRO A 380 -11.25 -21.81 -33.08
N ALA A 381 -10.68 -22.77 -33.82
CA ALA A 381 -9.28 -22.72 -34.25
C ALA A 381 -8.96 -21.55 -35.22
N GLU A 382 -9.95 -21.06 -35.96
CA GLU A 382 -9.83 -19.89 -36.84
C GLU A 382 -9.72 -18.56 -36.10
N GLU A 383 -10.15 -18.49 -34.84
CA GLU A 383 -10.00 -17.30 -33.99
C GLU A 383 -8.70 -17.39 -33.18
N SER A 384 -7.62 -17.91 -33.77
CA SER A 384 -6.30 -17.96 -33.13
C SER A 384 -5.19 -17.82 -34.16
N PHE A 385 -4.07 -17.21 -33.75
CA PHE A 385 -2.89 -17.01 -34.58
C PHE A 385 -1.70 -17.84 -34.10
N TYR A 386 -0.76 -18.15 -35.00
CA TYR A 386 0.45 -18.90 -34.63
C TYR A 386 1.55 -17.97 -34.14
N THR A 387 2.22 -18.37 -33.07
CA THR A 387 3.34 -17.65 -32.46
C THR A 387 4.22 -18.64 -31.68
N PHE A 388 5.12 -18.15 -30.83
CA PHE A 388 5.83 -18.98 -29.84
C PHE A 388 5.37 -18.65 -28.42
N ILE A 389 5.70 -19.54 -27.48
CA ILE A 389 5.31 -19.40 -26.06
C ILE A 389 5.81 -18.05 -25.52
N GLU A 390 7.03 -17.67 -25.85
CA GLU A 390 7.67 -16.44 -25.39
C GLU A 390 6.86 -15.19 -25.77
N GLN A 391 6.40 -15.05 -27.01
CA GLN A 391 5.58 -13.92 -27.45
C GLN A 391 4.13 -14.03 -26.97
N ALA A 392 3.59 -15.24 -26.84
CA ALA A 392 2.22 -15.44 -26.34
C ALA A 392 2.06 -14.95 -24.89
N VAL A 393 3.03 -15.27 -24.03
CA VAL A 393 3.03 -14.88 -22.61
C VAL A 393 3.13 -13.36 -22.43
N CYS A 394 3.71 -12.61 -23.38
CA CYS A 394 3.72 -11.14 -23.30
C CYS A 394 2.32 -10.52 -23.25
N PHE A 395 1.28 -11.22 -23.70
CA PHE A 395 -0.10 -10.75 -23.63
C PHE A 395 -0.78 -11.07 -22.29
N PHE A 396 -0.10 -11.69 -21.33
CA PHE A 396 -0.71 -11.95 -20.03
C PHE A 396 -0.79 -10.65 -19.22
N ASN A 397 -1.93 -10.42 -18.57
CA ASN A 397 -2.04 -9.41 -17.52
C ASN A 397 -1.27 -9.91 -16.29
N GLU A 398 -0.40 -9.08 -15.70
CA GLU A 398 0.49 -9.54 -14.61
C GLU A 398 0.25 -8.78 -13.30
N GLU A 399 -0.78 -7.94 -13.22
CA GLU A 399 -1.05 -7.08 -12.07
C GLU A 399 -2.47 -7.24 -11.52
N THR A 400 -2.65 -6.91 -10.24
CA THR A 400 -3.93 -6.88 -9.54
C THR A 400 -4.10 -5.62 -8.68
N ASN A 401 -5.28 -5.45 -8.08
CA ASN A 401 -5.56 -4.36 -7.16
C ASN A 401 -4.67 -4.38 -5.92
N TYR A 402 -4.53 -3.22 -5.29
CA TYR A 402 -3.98 -3.09 -3.95
C TYR A 402 -4.84 -3.87 -2.94
N ARG A 403 -4.18 -4.46 -1.94
CA ARG A 403 -4.80 -5.35 -0.96
C ARG A 403 -4.88 -4.70 0.42
N ASP A 404 -5.95 -5.02 1.13
CA ASP A 404 -6.05 -4.71 2.54
C ASP A 404 -5.07 -5.57 3.35
N SER A 405 -4.45 -4.95 4.34
CA SER A 405 -3.69 -5.63 5.37
C SER A 405 -4.60 -6.48 6.24
N LEU A 406 -4.17 -7.70 6.57
CA LEU A 406 -4.85 -8.57 7.52
C LEU A 406 -4.67 -8.14 8.98
N SER A 407 -3.86 -7.11 9.23
CA SER A 407 -3.59 -6.61 10.57
C SER A 407 -4.80 -5.85 11.13
N PRO A 408 -5.16 -6.06 12.41
CA PRO A 408 -6.17 -5.21 13.05
C PRO A 408 -5.66 -3.77 13.24
N PHE A 409 -4.33 -3.56 13.22
CA PHE A 409 -3.71 -2.25 13.31
C PHE A 409 -3.38 -1.73 11.91
N GLY A 410 -3.60 -0.44 11.63
CA GLY A 410 -3.22 0.15 10.36
C GLY A 410 -3.74 1.56 10.15
N ILE A 411 -3.58 2.05 8.93
CA ILE A 411 -4.09 3.33 8.46
C ILE A 411 -4.98 3.11 7.24
N LYS A 412 -6.11 3.79 7.22
CA LYS A 412 -6.95 3.93 6.05
C LYS A 412 -6.33 4.96 5.11
N MET A 413 -6.11 4.52 3.88
CA MET A 413 -5.58 5.29 2.76
C MET A 413 -6.45 4.99 1.54
N ALA A 414 -6.19 5.63 0.41
CA ALA A 414 -6.71 5.19 -0.88
C ALA A 414 -5.58 4.61 -1.73
N ASP A 415 -5.90 3.66 -2.61
CA ASP A 415 -5.01 3.32 -3.71
C ASP A 415 -5.04 4.42 -4.80
N ARG A 416 -4.20 4.30 -5.83
CA ARG A 416 -4.15 5.30 -6.91
C ARG A 416 -5.44 5.36 -7.75
N SER A 417 -6.21 4.27 -7.79
CA SER A 417 -7.51 4.22 -8.46
C SER A 417 -8.62 4.92 -7.67
N GLY A 418 -8.40 5.17 -6.37
CA GLY A 418 -9.37 5.82 -5.47
C GLY A 418 -10.16 4.86 -4.59
N LYS A 419 -9.78 3.57 -4.56
CA LYS A 419 -10.38 2.61 -3.65
C LYS A 419 -9.78 2.79 -2.25
N PRO A 420 -10.59 2.92 -1.19
CA PRO A 420 -10.08 2.88 0.18
C PRO A 420 -9.43 1.53 0.48
N ILE A 421 -8.31 1.57 1.18
CA ILE A 421 -7.57 0.40 1.64
C ILE A 421 -7.15 0.57 3.11
N HIS A 422 -7.05 -0.54 3.82
CA HIS A 422 -6.47 -0.64 5.14
C HIS A 422 -5.03 -1.09 5.05
N LEU A 423 -4.09 -0.22 5.41
CA LEU A 423 -2.65 -0.45 5.25
C LEU A 423 -1.96 -0.56 6.62
N ASP A 424 -1.19 -1.62 6.86
CA ASP A 424 -0.34 -1.71 8.05
C ASP A 424 1.13 -1.52 7.68
N ILE A 425 1.72 -0.44 8.19
CA ILE A 425 3.13 -0.09 7.98
C ILE A 425 4.00 -0.41 9.20
N SER A 426 3.53 -1.26 10.12
CA SER A 426 4.19 -1.47 11.42
C SER A 426 4.11 -2.89 11.96
N ASP A 427 2.93 -3.49 12.14
CA ASP A 427 2.84 -4.75 12.90
C ASP A 427 2.94 -6.00 12.04
N LEU A 428 2.16 -6.08 10.96
CA LEU A 428 2.22 -7.18 10.01
C LEU A 428 3.59 -7.25 9.31
N PRO A 429 4.17 -6.13 8.81
CA PRO A 429 5.52 -6.15 8.25
C PRO A 429 6.58 -6.64 9.26
N MET A 430 6.46 -6.27 10.54
CA MET A 430 7.37 -6.73 11.59
C MET A 430 7.20 -8.24 11.86
N LYS A 431 5.96 -8.75 11.89
CA LYS A 431 5.68 -10.18 12.06
C LYS A 431 6.20 -11.03 10.90
N GLN A 432 6.15 -10.49 9.69
CA GLN A 432 6.66 -11.13 8.48
C GLN A 432 8.18 -10.99 8.31
N GLY A 433 8.85 -10.21 9.16
CA GLY A 433 10.30 -9.99 9.09
C GLY A 433 10.74 -9.02 7.98
N ILE A 434 9.82 -8.26 7.39
CA ILE A 434 10.11 -7.23 6.38
C ILE A 434 10.81 -6.03 7.04
N ILE A 435 10.37 -5.67 8.25
CA ILE A 435 11.00 -4.64 9.07
C ILE A 435 11.45 -5.21 10.42
N THR A 436 12.51 -4.62 10.97
CA THR A 436 13.15 -4.98 12.25
C THR A 436 12.89 -3.96 13.37
N ASN A 437 12.37 -2.80 13.00
CA ASN A 437 11.89 -1.75 13.89
C ASN A 437 10.71 -1.01 13.24
N ARG A 438 9.94 -0.28 14.05
CA ARG A 438 8.75 0.46 13.60
C ARG A 438 9.02 1.96 13.40
N ASN A 439 10.27 2.39 13.57
CA ASN A 439 10.63 3.80 13.46
C ASN A 439 10.40 4.28 12.03
N LYS A 440 10.03 5.56 11.90
CA LYS A 440 9.65 6.16 10.62
C LYS A 440 10.45 7.41 10.34
N PHE A 441 10.73 7.60 9.06
CA PHE A 441 11.34 8.82 8.55
C PHE A 441 10.45 9.38 7.45
N ILE A 442 9.96 10.61 7.63
CA ILE A 442 9.05 11.30 6.71
C ILE A 442 9.78 12.49 6.08
N LEU A 443 9.87 12.50 4.75
CA LEU A 443 10.51 13.56 3.98
C LEU A 443 9.56 14.16 2.94
N GLY A 444 9.47 15.48 2.91
CA GLY A 444 8.69 16.20 1.91
C GLY A 444 9.03 17.69 1.85
N PRO A 445 9.21 18.31 0.67
CA PRO A 445 9.39 19.75 0.57
C PRO A 445 8.23 20.53 1.21
N SER A 446 8.43 21.82 1.51
CA SER A 446 7.34 22.71 1.91
C SER A 446 6.19 22.70 0.90
N GLY A 447 4.94 22.61 1.38
CA GLY A 447 3.74 22.52 0.55
C GLY A 447 3.44 21.12 -0.05
N SER A 448 4.27 20.10 0.19
CA SER A 448 4.00 18.73 -0.29
C SER A 448 2.84 18.03 0.44
N GLY A 449 2.40 18.55 1.59
CA GLY A 449 1.33 17.95 2.41
C GLY A 449 1.83 17.12 3.59
N LYS A 450 3.09 17.31 4.04
CA LYS A 450 3.69 16.57 5.16
C LYS A 450 2.82 16.54 6.41
N SER A 451 2.57 17.71 7.01
CA SER A 451 1.85 17.82 8.28
C SER A 451 0.38 17.37 8.14
N PHE A 452 -0.20 17.49 6.95
CA PHE A 452 -1.53 16.95 6.62
C PHE A 452 -1.54 15.42 6.64
N PHE A 453 -0.60 14.77 5.94
CA PHE A 453 -0.43 13.31 5.98
C PHE A 453 -0.12 12.83 7.42
N THR A 454 0.74 13.54 8.14
CA THR A 454 1.11 13.17 9.51
C THR A 454 -0.08 13.29 10.47
N ASN A 455 -0.91 14.33 10.36
CA ASN A 455 -2.17 14.43 11.09
C ASN A 455 -3.07 13.21 10.82
N HIS A 456 -3.22 12.83 9.54
CA HIS A 456 -4.00 11.67 9.13
C HIS A 456 -3.47 10.35 9.72
N LEU A 457 -2.15 10.17 9.72
CA LEU A 457 -1.48 9.03 10.34
C LEU A 457 -1.71 8.99 11.86
N LEU A 458 -1.43 10.10 12.55
CA LEU A 458 -1.45 10.15 14.00
C LEU A 458 -2.86 10.09 14.59
N ARG A 459 -3.87 10.67 13.93
CA ARG A 459 -5.26 10.51 14.36
C ARG A 459 -5.66 9.04 14.40
N GLN A 460 -5.35 8.29 13.35
CA GLN A 460 -5.70 6.87 13.28
C GLN A 460 -4.93 6.05 14.33
N TYR A 461 -3.67 6.38 14.59
CA TYR A 461 -2.89 5.75 15.66
C TYR A 461 -3.50 6.05 17.04
N TRP A 462 -3.93 7.29 17.27
CA TRP A 462 -4.61 7.68 18.49
C TRP A 462 -5.92 6.92 18.65
N GLU A 463 -6.76 6.81 17.61
CA GLU A 463 -8.00 6.01 17.64
C GLU A 463 -7.74 4.53 17.99
N GLN A 464 -6.55 4.03 17.67
CA GLN A 464 -6.10 2.67 17.98
C GLN A 464 -5.29 2.57 19.29
N ASN A 465 -5.57 3.44 20.27
CA ASN A 465 -4.99 3.39 21.62
C ASN A 465 -3.47 3.59 21.71
N THR A 466 -2.90 4.35 20.77
CA THR A 466 -1.50 4.76 20.83
C THR A 466 -1.33 6.03 21.67
N HIS A 467 -0.30 6.07 22.52
CA HIS A 467 0.16 7.30 23.18
C HIS A 467 1.16 8.03 22.29
N ILE A 468 0.88 9.28 21.98
CA ILE A 468 1.59 10.10 21.01
C ILE A 468 2.10 11.36 21.74
N VAL A 469 3.40 11.58 21.65
CA VAL A 469 4.07 12.82 22.07
C VAL A 469 4.64 13.46 20.81
N LEU A 470 4.09 14.61 20.43
CA LEU A 470 4.52 15.38 19.27
C LEU A 470 5.36 16.58 19.72
N VAL A 471 6.42 16.84 18.98
CA VAL A 471 7.18 18.08 19.01
C VAL A 471 6.92 18.77 17.68
N ASP A 472 6.09 19.81 17.71
CA ASP A 472 5.58 20.56 16.56
C ASP A 472 6.33 21.87 16.37
N THR A 473 6.45 22.28 15.11
CA THR A 473 6.90 23.61 14.70
C THR A 473 5.92 24.12 13.65
N GLY A 474 5.04 25.06 14.03
CA GLY A 474 4.12 25.73 13.10
C GLY A 474 2.63 25.50 13.36
N ASN A 475 2.24 25.06 14.55
CA ASN A 475 0.84 24.90 14.99
C ASN A 475 -0.02 24.02 14.07
N SER A 476 0.58 22.99 13.48
CA SER A 476 -0.05 22.11 12.49
C SER A 476 -0.98 21.07 13.11
N TYR A 477 -0.78 20.74 14.40
CA TYR A 477 -1.58 19.71 15.10
C TYR A 477 -2.60 20.30 16.07
N GLN A 478 -2.72 21.62 16.14
CA GLN A 478 -3.62 22.30 17.08
C GLN A 478 -5.08 21.87 16.89
N GLY A 479 -5.58 21.86 15.64
CA GLY A 479 -6.99 21.54 15.36
C GLY A 479 -7.38 20.12 15.80
N LEU A 480 -6.53 19.13 15.51
CA LEU A 480 -6.73 17.75 15.97
C LEU A 480 -6.63 17.64 17.50
N CYS A 481 -5.63 18.30 18.11
CA CYS A 481 -5.42 18.27 19.56
C CYS A 481 -6.62 18.86 20.33
N GLU A 482 -7.13 20.02 19.89
CA GLU A 482 -8.30 20.67 20.49
C GLU A 482 -9.57 19.83 20.33
N MET A 483 -9.75 19.18 19.18
CA MET A 483 -10.86 18.26 18.97
C MET A 483 -10.82 17.07 19.95
N ILE A 484 -9.64 16.46 20.12
CA ILE A 484 -9.43 15.38 21.11
C ILE A 484 -9.69 15.91 22.53
N ARG A 485 -9.18 17.10 22.86
CA ARG A 485 -9.34 17.73 24.17
C ARG A 485 -10.79 17.93 24.54
N HIS A 486 -11.57 18.49 23.63
CA HIS A 486 -13.00 18.70 23.85
C HIS A 486 -13.75 17.37 24.00
N LYS A 487 -13.48 16.39 23.12
CA LYS A 487 -14.09 15.06 23.16
C LYS A 487 -13.84 14.32 24.48
N MET A 488 -12.61 14.43 25.00
CA MET A 488 -12.17 13.77 26.23
C MET A 488 -12.30 14.65 27.47
N GLN A 489 -13.06 15.76 27.38
CA GLN A 489 -13.32 16.68 28.50
C GLN A 489 -12.04 17.18 29.21
N GLY A 490 -10.95 17.31 28.46
CA GLY A 490 -9.65 17.77 28.95
C GLY A 490 -8.75 16.70 29.59
N GLU A 491 -9.19 15.44 29.70
CA GLU A 491 -8.35 14.33 30.19
C GLU A 491 -7.28 13.89 29.16
N ASP A 492 -7.50 14.20 27.88
CA ASP A 492 -6.60 13.94 26.76
C ASP A 492 -6.48 15.21 25.88
N GLY A 493 -5.60 15.22 24.89
CA GLY A 493 -5.42 16.38 24.00
C GLY A 493 -4.76 17.56 24.72
N VAL A 494 -3.51 17.37 25.13
CA VAL A 494 -2.72 18.39 25.84
C VAL A 494 -1.87 19.15 24.83
N TYR A 495 -2.11 20.44 24.68
CA TYR A 495 -1.34 21.33 23.80
C TYR A 495 -0.51 22.31 24.64
N PHE A 496 0.81 22.17 24.59
CA PHE A 496 1.74 23.11 25.19
C PHE A 496 2.22 24.10 24.13
N THR A 497 2.03 25.38 24.40
CA THR A 497 2.57 26.49 23.61
C THR A 497 3.11 27.56 24.54
N TYR A 498 4.07 28.35 24.06
CA TYR A 498 4.62 29.47 24.81
C TYR A 498 3.96 30.77 24.36
N SER A 499 3.32 31.48 25.30
CA SER A 499 2.96 32.90 25.17
C SER A 499 3.39 33.65 26.43
N ASP A 500 3.50 34.97 26.33
CA ASP A 500 3.87 35.82 27.48
C ASP A 500 2.81 35.74 28.60
N GLU A 501 1.53 35.53 28.27
CA GLU A 501 0.46 35.35 29.27
C GLU A 501 0.40 33.94 29.85
N SER A 502 0.89 32.93 29.12
CA SER A 502 0.87 31.52 29.53
C SER A 502 2.18 30.84 29.17
N PRO A 503 3.25 31.09 29.93
CA PRO A 503 4.53 30.48 29.65
C PRO A 503 4.51 28.96 29.91
N ILE A 504 5.34 28.24 29.17
CA ILE A 504 5.55 26.81 29.41
C ILE A 504 6.15 26.64 30.81
N SER A 505 5.48 25.87 31.65
CA SER A 505 5.92 25.59 33.02
C SER A 505 5.78 24.10 33.30
N PHE A 506 6.77 23.54 33.98
CA PHE A 506 6.82 22.15 34.40
C PHE A 506 7.33 22.04 35.83
N ASN A 507 7.13 20.89 36.44
CA ASN A 507 7.73 20.60 37.74
C ASN A 507 8.53 19.29 37.65
N PRO A 508 9.87 19.36 37.57
CA PRO A 508 10.70 18.17 37.41
C PRO A 508 10.68 17.27 38.65
N PHE A 509 10.32 17.80 39.83
CA PHE A 509 10.23 17.06 41.09
C PHE A 509 8.82 16.53 41.39
N TYR A 510 7.85 16.74 40.51
CA TYR A 510 6.49 16.23 40.68
C TYR A 510 6.30 14.88 39.97
N THR A 511 5.65 13.94 40.65
CA THR A 511 5.13 12.70 40.07
C THR A 511 3.81 12.35 40.77
N THR A 512 2.75 12.06 40.00
CA THR A 512 1.40 11.81 40.55
C THR A 512 1.38 10.64 41.55
N ASP A 513 2.26 9.67 41.37
CA ASP A 513 2.37 8.45 42.18
C ASP A 513 3.59 8.43 43.11
N LYS A 514 4.34 9.53 43.22
CA LYS A 514 5.57 9.66 44.03
C LYS A 514 6.66 8.62 43.68
N VAL A 515 6.66 8.09 42.45
CA VAL A 515 7.69 7.16 41.98
C VAL A 515 8.80 7.90 41.25
N PHE A 516 9.99 7.87 41.84
CA PHE A 516 11.23 8.44 41.28
C PHE A 516 12.23 7.33 41.01
N ASP A 517 12.08 6.69 39.86
CA ASP A 517 12.99 5.64 39.39
C ASP A 517 14.37 6.22 38.99
N VAL A 518 15.28 5.33 38.57
CA VAL A 518 16.66 5.73 38.21
C VAL A 518 16.66 6.75 37.07
N GLU A 519 15.74 6.64 36.11
CA GLU A 519 15.69 7.54 34.97
C GLU A 519 15.12 8.90 35.32
N LYS A 520 14.07 8.97 36.17
CA LYS A 520 13.57 10.23 36.69
C LYS A 520 14.66 10.98 37.47
N ARG A 521 15.48 10.26 38.24
CA ARG A 521 16.64 10.87 38.93
C ARG A 521 17.69 11.37 37.95
N GLU A 522 17.99 10.56 36.92
CA GLU A 522 18.97 10.93 35.89
C GLU A 522 18.47 12.07 34.98
N SER A 523 17.16 12.17 34.73
CA SER A 523 16.56 13.27 33.97
C SER A 523 16.64 14.58 34.74
N ILE A 524 16.31 14.57 36.04
CA ILE A 524 16.47 15.73 36.93
C ILE A 524 17.94 16.15 36.98
N LYS A 525 18.86 15.19 37.16
CA LYS A 525 20.31 15.46 37.13
C LYS A 525 20.73 16.07 35.79
N THR A 526 20.31 15.50 34.66
CA THR A 526 20.65 15.99 33.31
C THR A 526 20.11 17.41 33.10
N LEU A 527 18.86 17.67 33.48
CA LEU A 527 18.25 18.99 33.46
C LEU A 527 19.10 20.00 34.24
N LEU A 528 19.42 19.69 35.50
CA LEU A 528 20.23 20.57 36.35
C LEU A 528 21.65 20.80 35.80
N LEU A 529 22.28 19.80 35.17
CA LEU A 529 23.56 19.97 34.48
C LEU A 529 23.44 20.90 33.28
N THR A 530 22.39 20.76 32.48
CA THR A 530 22.14 21.63 31.32
C THR A 530 21.86 23.07 31.73
N LEU A 531 21.21 23.29 32.88
CA LEU A 531 21.01 24.63 33.44
C LEU A 531 22.32 25.25 33.93
N TRP A 532 23.21 24.43 34.51
CA TRP A 532 24.44 24.91 35.13
C TRP A 532 25.60 25.11 34.14
N LYS A 533 25.78 24.18 33.20
CA LYS A 533 26.94 24.10 32.31
C LYS A 533 26.55 24.44 30.88
N LYS A 534 27.41 25.19 30.19
CA LYS A 534 27.27 25.48 28.75
C LYS A 534 27.80 24.31 27.92
N ASP A 535 27.38 24.21 26.66
CA ASP A 535 27.77 23.12 25.74
C ASP A 535 29.30 22.92 25.58
N ASN A 536 30.10 23.96 25.81
CA ASN A 536 31.57 23.90 25.72
C ASN A 536 32.29 23.61 27.05
N GLU A 537 31.55 23.42 28.15
CA GLU A 537 32.11 23.17 29.49
C GLU A 537 31.48 21.90 30.08
N PRO A 538 32.02 20.70 29.78
CA PRO A 538 31.47 19.46 30.31
C PRO A 538 31.65 19.38 31.83
N ALA A 539 30.65 18.83 32.51
CA ALA A 539 30.73 18.57 33.94
C ALA A 539 31.84 17.55 34.24
N THR A 540 32.58 17.81 35.32
CA THR A 540 33.55 16.86 35.85
C THR A 540 32.83 15.70 36.54
N ARG A 541 33.52 14.55 36.64
CA ARG A 541 32.97 13.38 37.34
C ARG A 541 32.60 13.68 38.80
N SER A 542 33.34 14.56 39.47
CA SER A 542 33.06 14.97 40.85
C SER A 542 31.75 15.75 40.94
N GLU A 543 31.51 16.68 40.00
CA GLU A 543 30.29 17.48 39.91
C GLU A 543 29.07 16.59 39.62
N GLU A 544 29.18 15.63 38.69
CA GLU A 544 28.10 14.69 38.41
C GLU A 544 27.72 13.83 39.63
N VAL A 545 28.71 13.36 40.38
CA VAL A 545 28.49 12.55 41.60
C VAL A 545 27.86 13.39 42.70
N ALA A 546 28.33 14.63 42.89
CA ALA A 546 27.74 15.56 43.86
C ALA A 546 26.29 15.87 43.52
N LEU A 547 25.98 16.15 42.26
CA LEU A 547 24.61 16.43 41.83
C LEU A 547 23.69 15.21 41.96
N SER A 548 24.17 14.03 41.57
CA SER A 548 23.42 12.77 41.75
C SER A 548 23.09 12.51 43.23
N ASN A 549 24.03 12.80 44.14
CA ASN A 549 23.84 12.70 45.57
C ASN A 549 22.78 13.70 46.08
N ALA A 550 22.89 14.97 45.65
CA ALA A 550 21.95 16.03 46.02
C ALA A 550 20.51 15.67 45.62
N VAL A 551 20.31 15.25 44.37
CA VAL A 551 18.99 14.85 43.84
C VAL A 551 18.44 13.65 44.60
N SER A 552 19.28 12.63 44.86
CA SER A 552 18.83 11.42 45.56
C SER A 552 18.39 11.70 47.00
N LEU A 553 19.18 12.45 47.76
CA LEU A 553 18.84 12.80 49.15
C LEU A 553 17.61 13.71 49.23
N PHE A 554 17.47 14.65 48.29
CA PHE A 554 16.29 15.48 48.23
C PHE A 554 15.02 14.66 47.94
N ILE A 555 15.10 13.72 47.00
CA ILE A 555 13.99 12.80 46.69
C ILE A 555 13.63 11.93 47.90
N GLU A 556 14.61 11.45 48.67
CA GLU A 556 14.35 10.71 49.91
C GLU A 556 13.61 11.57 50.94
N ARG A 557 13.99 12.86 51.05
CA ARG A 557 13.35 13.80 51.96
C ARG A 557 11.89 14.07 51.60
N ILE A 558 11.59 14.42 50.35
CA ILE A 558 10.21 14.67 49.90
C ILE A 558 9.33 13.41 49.92
N LYS A 559 9.94 12.22 49.94
CA LYS A 559 9.22 10.95 50.14
C LYS A 559 8.92 10.67 51.61
N ALA A 560 9.77 11.14 52.52
CA ALA A 560 9.62 10.93 53.95
C ALA A 560 8.71 11.97 54.61
N ASP A 561 8.65 13.19 54.07
CA ASP A 561 7.89 14.30 54.61
C ASP A 561 6.91 14.88 53.57
N ASP A 562 5.64 14.55 53.73
CA ASP A 562 4.55 15.01 52.87
C ASP A 562 4.23 16.50 53.04
N ALA A 563 4.77 17.18 54.06
CA ALA A 563 4.61 18.63 54.21
C ALA A 563 5.44 19.42 53.19
N ILE A 564 6.44 18.80 52.58
CA ILE A 564 7.30 19.43 51.58
C ILE A 564 6.63 19.32 50.21
N VAL A 565 6.25 20.46 49.65
CA VAL A 565 5.73 20.52 48.27
C VAL A 565 6.90 20.33 47.30
N PRO A 566 6.98 19.22 46.54
CA PRO A 566 8.08 18.97 45.63
C PRO A 566 8.10 20.00 44.51
N SER A 567 9.19 20.75 44.39
CA SER A 567 9.39 21.79 43.38
C SER A 567 10.86 22.16 43.27
N PHE A 568 11.25 22.87 42.21
CA PHE A 568 12.61 23.41 42.12
C PHE A 568 12.93 24.37 43.27
N ASN A 569 11.96 25.16 43.75
CA ASN A 569 12.13 26.04 44.90
C ASN A 569 12.52 25.26 46.16
N SER A 570 11.78 24.21 46.50
CA SER A 570 12.11 23.37 47.66
C SER A 570 13.46 22.65 47.52
N PHE A 571 13.87 22.31 46.30
CA PHE A 571 15.20 21.75 46.03
C PHE A 571 16.30 22.80 46.23
N TYR A 572 16.11 24.01 45.72
CA TYR A 572 17.04 25.13 45.88
C TYR A 572 17.22 25.49 47.36
N GLU A 573 16.13 25.58 48.12
CA GLU A 573 16.16 25.80 49.58
C GLU A 573 16.92 24.69 50.31
N TYR A 574 16.69 23.42 49.94
CA TYR A 574 17.43 22.27 50.46
C TYR A 574 18.94 22.36 50.18
N LEU A 575 19.33 22.81 48.98
CA LEU A 575 20.74 22.98 48.61
C LEU A 575 21.42 24.04 49.49
N THR A 576 20.73 25.16 49.76
CA THR A 576 21.29 26.26 50.57
C THR A 576 21.45 25.91 52.06
N THR A 577 20.60 25.02 52.59
CA THR A 577 20.52 24.71 54.01
C THR A 577 21.17 23.36 54.32
N ASP A 578 20.43 22.26 54.17
CA ASP A 578 20.84 20.92 54.60
C ASP A 578 22.00 20.36 53.76
N TYR A 579 21.96 20.51 52.44
CA TYR A 579 23.00 19.95 51.58
C TYR A 579 24.34 20.69 51.75
N SER A 580 24.29 22.02 51.92
CA SER A 580 25.46 22.84 52.26
C SER A 580 26.11 22.39 53.58
N ALA A 581 25.29 22.08 54.61
CA ALA A 581 25.79 21.53 55.87
C ALA A 581 26.44 20.15 55.67
N LEU A 582 25.82 19.28 54.87
CA LEU A 582 26.36 17.94 54.55
C LEU A 582 27.69 18.00 53.79
N LEU A 583 27.85 18.93 52.84
CA LEU A 583 29.11 19.10 52.11
C LEU A 583 30.25 19.54 53.04
N ARG A 584 29.96 20.41 54.02
CA ARG A 584 30.93 20.82 55.06
C ARG A 584 31.32 19.65 55.95
N GLU A 585 30.36 18.82 56.36
CA GLU A 585 30.61 17.61 57.14
C GLU A 585 31.49 16.62 56.36
N LYS A 586 31.18 16.37 55.09
CA LYS A 586 31.94 15.50 54.19
C LYS A 586 33.28 16.08 53.73
N LYS A 587 33.59 17.34 54.09
CA LYS A 587 34.82 18.06 53.70
C LYS A 587 35.05 18.05 52.18
N VAL A 588 33.98 18.19 51.40
CA VAL A 588 34.07 18.30 49.94
C VAL A 588 34.81 19.60 49.61
N ARG A 589 35.82 19.53 48.74
CA ARG A 589 36.60 20.71 48.35
C ARG A 589 35.81 21.50 47.32
N GLU A 590 35.88 22.82 47.38
CA GLU A 590 35.20 23.73 46.45
C GLU A 590 35.53 23.42 44.98
N LYS A 591 36.80 23.07 44.68
CA LYS A 591 37.21 22.64 43.33
C LYS A 591 36.56 21.35 42.82
N ASP A 592 35.99 20.53 43.71
CA ASP A 592 35.32 19.28 43.35
C ASP A 592 33.80 19.52 43.12
N PHE A 593 33.22 20.54 43.77
CA PHE A 593 31.85 20.98 43.55
C PHE A 593 31.66 22.42 44.10
N ASP A 594 31.59 23.40 43.21
CA ASP A 594 31.36 24.80 43.55
C ASP A 594 29.85 25.05 43.72
N LEU A 595 29.35 24.80 44.94
CA LEU A 595 27.93 25.01 45.28
C LEU A 595 27.52 26.48 45.14
N ALA A 596 28.42 27.43 45.39
CA ALA A 596 28.08 28.86 45.31
C ALA A 596 27.87 29.28 43.85
N ASN A 597 28.75 28.86 42.95
CA ASN A 597 28.55 29.05 41.52
C ASN A 597 27.27 28.35 41.03
N PHE A 598 27.05 27.10 41.45
CA PHE A 598 25.85 26.35 41.08
C PHE A 598 24.56 27.07 41.48
N LEU A 599 24.48 27.54 42.73
CA LEU A 599 23.32 28.30 43.23
C LEU A 599 23.12 29.63 42.50
N ASN A 600 24.20 30.36 42.17
CA ASN A 600 24.11 31.60 41.42
C ASN A 600 23.60 31.38 39.99
N VAL A 601 24.05 30.31 39.31
CA VAL A 601 23.57 29.99 37.95
C VAL A 601 22.11 29.55 37.96
N LEU A 602 21.67 28.89 39.04
CA LEU A 602 20.30 28.43 39.23
C LEU A 602 19.34 29.48 39.81
N GLU A 603 19.85 30.59 40.33
CA GLU A 603 19.06 31.68 40.92
C GLU A 603 17.94 32.21 40.00
N PRO A 604 18.12 32.37 38.67
CA PRO A 604 17.06 32.82 37.78
C PRO A 604 15.81 31.92 37.75
N TYR A 605 15.92 30.64 38.13
CA TYR A 605 14.80 29.69 38.17
C TYR A 605 14.19 29.53 39.57
N TYR A 606 14.82 30.14 40.57
CA TYR A 606 14.33 30.17 41.94
C TYR A 606 13.31 31.31 42.12
N LYS A 607 12.46 31.19 43.14
CA LYS A 607 11.39 32.15 43.46
C LYS A 607 11.85 33.62 43.35
N GLY A 608 11.21 34.38 42.44
CA GLY A 608 11.52 35.79 42.18
C GLY A 608 12.59 36.03 41.11
N GLY A 609 13.15 34.98 40.51
CA GLY A 609 14.01 35.04 39.33
C GLY A 609 13.21 35.17 38.01
N GLU A 610 13.92 35.45 36.92
CA GLU A 610 13.35 35.69 35.58
C GLU A 610 12.55 34.49 35.02
N TYR A 611 12.94 33.27 35.37
CA TYR A 611 12.36 32.01 34.89
C TYR A 611 11.76 31.18 36.04
N ASP A 612 11.32 31.82 37.12
CA ASP A 612 10.82 31.12 38.32
C ASP A 612 9.60 30.21 38.03
N TYR A 613 8.79 30.57 37.04
CA TYR A 613 7.65 29.80 36.57
C TYR A 613 8.03 28.47 35.90
N LEU A 614 9.22 28.37 35.31
CA LEU A 614 9.55 27.32 34.35
C LEU A 614 9.64 25.92 34.99
N LEU A 615 10.21 25.84 36.19
CA LEU A 615 10.47 24.58 36.91
C LEU A 615 9.63 24.42 38.19
N ASN A 616 8.66 25.32 38.40
CA ASN A 616 7.83 25.38 39.60
C ASN A 616 6.32 25.36 39.29
N SER A 617 5.91 24.68 38.21
CA SER A 617 4.48 24.60 37.86
C SER A 617 3.64 23.99 38.99
N ASP A 618 2.51 24.63 39.27
CA ASP A 618 1.48 24.17 40.21
C ASP A 618 0.37 23.35 39.53
N LYS A 619 0.38 23.30 38.19
CA LYS A 619 -0.57 22.54 37.38
C LYS A 619 -0.21 21.05 37.38
N GLN A 620 -0.85 20.29 38.26
CA GLN A 620 -0.68 18.85 38.41
C GLN A 620 -1.35 18.04 37.28
N LEU A 621 -0.88 18.20 36.04
CA LEU A 621 -1.38 17.45 34.89
C LEU A 621 -0.85 16.00 34.88
N ASP A 622 -1.74 15.03 34.69
CA ASP A 622 -1.35 13.63 34.48
C ASP A 622 -0.90 13.40 33.03
N LEU A 623 0.34 13.80 32.78
CA LEU A 623 0.96 13.61 31.47
C LEU A 623 1.33 12.16 31.20
N LEU A 624 1.32 11.26 32.20
CA LEU A 624 1.62 9.85 31.97
C LEU A 624 0.48 9.18 31.19
N ASN A 625 -0.76 9.42 31.61
CA ASN A 625 -1.93 8.77 31.01
C ASN A 625 -2.52 9.51 29.81
N ALA A 626 -2.29 10.83 29.67
CA ALA A 626 -2.64 11.56 28.45
C ALA A 626 -2.03 10.87 27.20
N ARG A 627 -2.82 10.72 26.13
CA ARG A 627 -2.43 9.95 24.93
C ARG A 627 -2.09 10.85 23.76
N PHE A 628 -2.54 12.08 23.70
CA PHE A 628 -2.21 13.00 22.63
C PHE A 628 -1.64 14.27 23.23
N ILE A 629 -0.32 14.42 23.18
CA ILE A 629 0.40 15.54 23.77
C ILE A 629 1.20 16.22 22.67
N VAL A 630 0.98 17.52 22.46
CA VAL A 630 1.70 18.34 21.49
C VAL A 630 2.51 19.40 22.23
N PHE A 631 3.78 19.50 21.90
CA PHE A 631 4.67 20.58 22.31
C PHE A 631 4.97 21.45 21.10
N GLU A 632 4.30 22.61 21.02
CA GLU A 632 4.61 23.64 20.04
C GLU A 632 5.80 24.46 20.53
N ILE A 633 6.88 24.41 19.76
CA ILE A 633 8.17 24.98 20.18
C ILE A 633 8.71 26.03 19.20
N ASP A 634 7.94 26.41 18.17
CA ASP A 634 8.43 27.35 17.15
C ASP A 634 8.85 28.70 17.74
N SER A 635 8.11 29.22 18.72
CA SER A 635 8.42 30.50 19.39
C SER A 635 9.66 30.45 20.28
N ILE A 636 10.04 29.26 20.77
CA ILE A 636 11.19 29.09 21.67
C ILE A 636 12.39 28.44 21.01
N LYS A 637 12.29 27.96 19.76
CA LYS A 637 13.33 27.13 19.10
C LYS A 637 14.74 27.74 19.09
N ASP A 638 14.82 29.07 19.00
CA ASP A 638 16.07 29.83 18.99
C ASP A 638 16.44 30.37 20.39
N HIS A 639 15.62 30.10 21.41
CA HIS A 639 15.84 30.57 22.78
C HIS A 639 16.88 29.69 23.49
N PRO A 640 18.02 30.22 23.94
CA PRO A 640 19.16 29.44 24.43
C PRO A 640 18.89 28.67 25.73
N ILE A 641 17.87 29.08 26.49
CA ILE A 641 17.49 28.49 27.78
C ILE A 641 16.21 27.63 27.68
N LEU A 642 15.08 28.22 27.28
CA LEU A 642 13.78 27.55 27.22
C LEU A 642 13.77 26.30 26.33
N PHE A 643 14.45 26.34 25.19
CA PHE A 643 14.42 25.22 24.25
C PHE A 643 15.12 23.95 24.76
N PRO A 644 16.38 23.99 25.25
CA PRO A 644 17.00 22.83 25.87
C PRO A 644 16.18 22.24 27.02
N ILE A 645 15.62 23.09 27.88
CA ILE A 645 14.82 22.67 29.04
C ILE A 645 13.55 21.95 28.59
N THR A 646 12.80 22.56 27.68
CA THR A 646 11.57 21.99 27.13
C THR A 646 11.85 20.65 26.45
N THR A 647 12.97 20.55 25.72
CA THR A 647 13.38 19.29 25.07
C THR A 647 13.67 18.19 26.10
N ILE A 648 14.40 18.49 27.17
CA ILE A 648 14.70 17.51 28.23
C ILE A 648 13.40 17.00 28.88
N ILE A 649 12.45 17.90 29.13
CA ILE A 649 11.13 17.55 29.67
C ILE A 649 10.37 16.61 28.74
N ILE A 650 10.32 16.92 27.44
CA ILE A 650 9.66 16.08 26.43
C ILE A 650 10.28 14.68 26.42
N MET A 651 11.62 14.61 26.41
CA MET A 651 12.34 13.34 26.39
C MET A 651 12.07 12.53 27.66
N GLU A 652 12.11 13.16 28.84
CA GLU A 652 11.77 12.51 30.10
C GLU A 652 10.34 11.96 30.06
N LEU A 653 9.37 12.79 29.67
CA LEU A 653 7.97 12.40 29.58
C LEU A 653 7.80 11.15 28.72
N PHE A 654 8.44 11.12 27.56
CA PHE A 654 8.34 9.98 26.66
C PHE A 654 9.02 8.72 27.21
N ILE A 655 10.21 8.87 27.81
CA ILE A 655 10.92 7.77 28.48
C ILE A 655 10.06 7.17 29.61
N ASN A 656 9.45 8.03 30.42
CA ASN A 656 8.55 7.65 31.50
C ASN A 656 7.36 6.82 30.96
N LYS A 657 6.72 7.26 29.87
CA LYS A 657 5.70 6.48 29.16
C LYS A 657 6.21 5.12 28.67
N MET A 658 7.38 5.09 28.01
CA MET A 658 7.97 3.84 27.49
C MET A 658 8.16 2.79 28.61
N ARG A 659 8.64 3.24 29.78
CA ARG A 659 8.99 2.34 30.88
C ARG A 659 7.78 1.86 31.65
N ARG A 660 6.82 2.73 31.92
CA ARG A 660 5.70 2.44 32.81
C ARG A 660 4.50 1.83 32.10
N LEU A 661 4.18 2.27 30.89
CA LEU A 661 2.99 1.81 30.15
C LEU A 661 3.28 0.50 29.41
N LYS A 662 3.36 -0.64 30.09
CA LYS A 662 3.65 -1.93 29.44
C LYS A 662 2.51 -2.37 28.50
N GLY A 663 2.86 -2.95 27.35
CA GLY A 663 1.88 -3.49 26.38
C GLY A 663 1.15 -2.44 25.53
N ILE A 664 1.32 -1.14 25.83
CA ILE A 664 0.67 -0.04 25.12
C ILE A 664 1.61 0.51 24.04
N ARG A 665 1.09 0.90 22.86
CA ARG A 665 1.93 1.51 21.80
C ARG A 665 2.26 2.96 22.14
N LYS A 666 3.50 3.40 21.87
CA LYS A 666 3.90 4.81 22.00
C LYS A 666 4.59 5.34 20.76
N VAL A 667 4.29 6.56 20.37
CA VAL A 667 4.95 7.28 19.28
C VAL A 667 5.51 8.57 19.85
N ILE A 668 6.79 8.84 19.56
CA ILE A 668 7.35 10.18 19.65
C ILE A 668 7.58 10.69 18.24
N LEU A 669 6.99 11.83 17.92
CA LEU A 669 7.16 12.49 16.64
C LEU A 669 7.91 13.81 16.82
N ILE A 670 8.94 14.02 16.01
CA ILE A 670 9.77 15.22 16.02
C ILE A 670 9.70 15.86 14.62
N GLU A 671 9.05 17.02 14.50
CA GLU A 671 8.93 17.78 13.25
C GLU A 671 9.90 18.97 13.26
N GLU A 672 10.81 19.03 12.28
CA GLU A 672 11.84 20.07 12.01
C GLU A 672 12.80 20.45 13.17
N ALA A 673 12.47 20.12 14.42
CA ALA A 673 13.23 20.43 15.62
C ALA A 673 14.39 19.47 15.86
N TRP A 674 14.53 18.43 15.02
CA TRP A 674 15.55 17.39 15.19
C TRP A 674 16.97 17.96 15.26
N LYS A 675 17.26 19.07 14.56
CA LYS A 675 18.58 19.73 14.59
C LYS A 675 18.92 20.27 15.97
N ALA A 676 17.97 20.99 16.53
CA ALA A 676 18.14 21.65 17.81
C ALA A 676 18.16 20.59 18.95
N ILE A 677 17.44 19.47 18.76
CA ILE A 677 17.49 18.28 19.63
C ILE A 677 18.78 17.45 19.40
N ALA A 678 19.51 17.65 18.30
CA ALA A 678 20.76 16.95 18.00
C ALA A 678 22.02 17.70 18.47
N SER A 679 21.90 18.69 19.36
CA SER A 679 23.05 19.31 20.03
C SER A 679 23.92 18.25 20.74
N ALA A 680 25.19 18.56 21.03
CA ALA A 680 26.16 17.56 21.51
C ALA A 680 25.67 16.75 22.74
N ASN A 681 24.93 17.40 23.64
CA ASN A 681 24.37 16.77 24.84
C ASN A 681 23.11 15.92 24.57
N MET A 682 22.35 16.20 23.51
CA MET A 682 21.06 15.55 23.21
C MET A 682 21.11 14.53 22.04
N ALA A 683 22.13 14.60 21.19
CA ALA A 683 22.39 13.61 20.14
C ALA A 683 22.50 12.17 20.68
N GLY A 684 23.11 12.00 21.85
CA GLY A 684 23.20 10.71 22.55
C GLY A 684 21.83 10.14 22.92
N TYR A 685 20.88 11.01 23.31
CA TYR A 685 19.52 10.64 23.65
C TYR A 685 18.71 10.19 22.43
N ILE A 686 18.77 10.93 21.30
CA ILE A 686 18.11 10.49 20.05
C ILE A 686 18.62 9.10 19.64
N LYS A 687 19.94 8.88 19.71
CA LYS A 687 20.56 7.59 19.40
C LYS A 687 20.09 6.49 20.35
N TYR A 688 19.98 6.77 21.65
CA TYR A 688 19.43 5.85 22.63
C TYR A 688 17.97 5.50 22.33
N LEU A 689 17.15 6.52 22.06
CA LEU A 689 15.73 6.42 21.76
C LEU A 689 15.49 5.49 20.56
N TYR A 690 16.09 5.79 19.40
CA TYR A 690 15.90 5.00 18.18
C TYR A 690 16.32 3.52 18.34
N LYS A 691 17.35 3.24 19.14
CA LYS A 691 17.81 1.86 19.39
C LYS A 691 16.95 1.10 20.40
N THR A 692 16.32 1.80 21.33
CA THR A 692 15.70 1.19 22.52
C THR A 692 14.18 1.19 22.45
N VAL A 693 13.56 2.16 21.79
CA VAL A 693 12.09 2.35 21.71
C VAL A 693 11.36 1.08 21.24
N ARG A 694 11.95 0.34 20.30
CA ARG A 694 11.42 -0.94 19.80
C ARG A 694 11.21 -2.01 20.88
N LYS A 695 11.97 -1.98 21.98
CA LYS A 695 11.84 -2.91 23.12
C LYS A 695 10.62 -2.61 24.00
N PHE A 696 10.03 -1.42 23.85
CA PHE A 696 8.94 -0.92 24.68
C PHE A 696 7.63 -0.75 23.90
N PHE A 697 7.50 -1.45 22.77
CA PHE A 697 6.40 -1.30 21.83
C PHE A 697 6.19 0.17 21.41
N GLY A 698 7.29 0.88 21.18
CA GLY A 698 7.22 2.25 20.71
C GLY A 698 7.96 2.47 19.40
N GLU A 699 7.76 3.66 18.86
CA GLU A 699 8.23 4.10 17.56
C GLU A 699 8.71 5.55 17.67
N ALA A 700 9.85 5.83 17.05
CA ALA A 700 10.32 7.19 16.87
C ALA A 700 10.08 7.61 15.41
N VAL A 701 9.49 8.80 15.23
CA VAL A 701 9.15 9.37 13.92
C VAL A 701 9.83 10.72 13.79
N VAL A 702 10.59 10.91 12.71
CA VAL A 702 11.16 12.21 12.36
C VAL A 702 10.53 12.69 11.07
N VAL A 703 10.08 13.94 11.08
CA VAL A 703 9.49 14.63 9.94
C VAL A 703 10.37 15.82 9.60
N THR A 704 10.73 15.95 8.33
CA THR A 704 11.68 16.98 7.88
C THR A 704 11.42 17.38 6.43
N GLN A 705 11.74 18.62 6.10
CA GLN A 705 11.61 19.18 4.75
C GLN A 705 12.95 19.46 4.10
N GLU A 706 13.93 19.89 4.88
CA GLU A 706 15.23 20.32 4.35
C GLU A 706 16.19 19.15 4.19
N VAL A 707 16.42 18.73 2.94
CA VAL A 707 17.32 17.63 2.60
C VAL A 707 18.77 17.96 2.93
N ASP A 708 19.21 19.20 2.66
CA ASP A 708 20.61 19.62 2.84
C ASP A 708 21.06 19.48 4.30
N ASP A 709 20.14 19.77 5.21
CA ASP A 709 20.35 19.69 6.63
C ASP A 709 20.64 18.27 7.10
N ILE A 710 19.89 17.31 6.57
CA ILE A 710 20.01 15.89 6.87
C ILE A 710 21.32 15.35 6.31
N ILE A 711 21.68 15.75 5.08
CA ILE A 711 22.94 15.37 4.42
C ILE A 711 24.14 15.83 5.25
N SER A 712 24.07 17.02 5.85
CA SER A 712 25.17 17.62 6.60
C SER A 712 25.42 17.00 7.98
N SER A 713 24.48 16.22 8.53
CA SER A 713 24.54 15.71 9.91
C SER A 713 24.84 14.19 9.98
N PRO A 714 26.05 13.78 10.41
CA PRO A 714 26.40 12.36 10.56
C PRO A 714 25.51 11.65 11.58
N VAL A 715 25.12 12.35 12.66
CA VAL A 715 24.28 11.80 13.72
C VAL A 715 22.91 11.38 13.18
N VAL A 716 22.32 12.20 12.31
CA VAL A 716 21.00 11.93 11.70
C VAL A 716 21.07 10.73 10.78
N LYS A 717 22.07 10.69 9.91
CA LYS A 717 22.26 9.56 9.00
C LYS A 717 22.42 8.24 9.76
N GLU A 718 23.32 8.20 10.74
CA GLU A 718 23.62 6.96 11.47
C GLU A 718 22.55 6.56 12.49
N SER A 719 21.88 7.53 13.11
CA SER A 719 20.98 7.27 14.25
C SER A 719 19.51 7.24 13.86
N ILE A 720 19.10 8.10 12.93
CA ILE A 720 17.68 8.22 12.51
C ILE A 720 17.44 7.39 11.26
N ILE A 721 18.11 7.71 10.14
CA ILE A 721 17.82 7.10 8.84
C ILE A 721 18.11 5.59 8.86
N ASN A 722 19.31 5.20 9.30
CA ASN A 722 19.71 3.79 9.36
C ASN A 722 18.91 2.95 10.36
N ASN A 723 18.21 3.57 11.31
CA ASN A 723 17.34 2.87 12.27
C ASN A 723 15.85 3.15 12.01
N SER A 724 15.50 3.59 10.80
CA SER A 724 14.11 3.78 10.34
C SER A 724 13.83 2.85 9.16
N ASP A 725 13.20 1.72 9.43
CA ASP A 725 12.89 0.75 8.39
C ASP A 725 11.69 1.18 7.53
N CYS A 726 10.87 2.09 8.04
CA CYS A 726 9.78 2.71 7.30
C CYS A 726 10.19 4.11 6.83
N LYS A 727 10.25 4.30 5.51
CA LYS A 727 10.54 5.59 4.87
C LYS A 727 9.30 6.05 4.14
N ILE A 728 8.92 7.31 4.35
CA ILE A 728 7.72 7.90 3.76
C ILE A 728 8.15 9.17 3.03
N LEU A 729 8.03 9.16 1.71
CA LEU A 729 8.41 10.30 0.88
C LEU A 729 7.16 10.86 0.21
N LEU A 730 6.93 12.15 0.41
CA LEU A 730 5.94 12.90 -0.34
C LEU A 730 6.55 13.41 -1.65
N ASP A 731 5.80 14.20 -2.41
CA ASP A 731 6.22 14.78 -3.68
C ASP A 731 7.59 15.48 -3.61
N GLN A 732 8.60 14.89 -4.27
CA GLN A 732 9.97 15.39 -4.28
C GLN A 732 10.29 16.31 -5.47
N ARG A 733 9.31 16.77 -6.26
CA ARG A 733 9.57 17.55 -7.50
C ARG A 733 10.49 18.75 -7.28
N LYS A 734 10.38 19.45 -6.14
CA LYS A 734 11.26 20.58 -5.77
C LYS A 734 12.73 20.19 -5.60
N TYR A 735 13.02 18.93 -5.31
CA TYR A 735 14.38 18.41 -5.09
C TYR A 735 14.89 17.53 -6.24
N MET A 736 14.31 17.61 -7.45
CA MET A 736 14.73 16.78 -8.58
C MET A 736 16.22 16.86 -8.92
N ASN A 737 16.81 18.05 -8.84
CA ASN A 737 18.23 18.24 -9.11
C ASN A 737 19.15 17.62 -8.03
N LYS A 738 18.61 17.30 -6.85
CA LYS A 738 19.34 16.70 -5.73
C LYS A 738 18.90 15.25 -5.45
N PHE A 739 18.01 14.68 -6.28
CA PHE A 739 17.40 13.38 -5.97
C PHE A 739 18.42 12.25 -5.91
N ASP A 740 19.50 12.29 -6.70
CA ASP A 740 20.57 11.29 -6.63
C ASP A 740 21.23 11.26 -5.23
N GLN A 741 21.36 12.42 -4.58
CA GLN A 741 21.87 12.52 -3.21
C GLN A 741 20.87 11.96 -2.20
N ILE A 742 19.57 12.21 -2.41
CA ILE A 742 18.48 11.65 -1.59
C ILE A 742 18.47 10.13 -1.72
N GLN A 743 18.53 9.61 -2.94
CA GLN A 743 18.58 8.18 -3.24
C GLN A 743 19.77 7.51 -2.54
N ALA A 744 20.97 8.10 -2.63
CA ALA A 744 22.16 7.59 -1.95
C ALA A 744 22.07 7.68 -0.42
N LEU A 745 21.53 8.78 0.12
CA LEU A 745 21.38 9.01 1.55
C LEU A 745 20.42 8.01 2.19
N LEU A 746 19.29 7.77 1.52
CA LEU A 746 18.23 6.91 1.99
C LEU A 746 18.43 5.45 1.57
N GLY A 747 19.43 5.14 0.74
CA GLY A 747 19.67 3.80 0.23
C GLY A 747 18.50 3.27 -0.61
N LEU A 748 17.93 4.13 -1.46
CA LEU A 748 16.80 3.78 -2.31
C LEU A 748 17.28 3.11 -3.61
N THR A 749 16.54 2.11 -4.05
CA THR A 749 16.73 1.43 -5.33
C THR A 749 16.19 2.26 -6.50
N ASP A 750 16.55 1.90 -7.73
CA ASP A 750 16.02 2.57 -8.92
C ASP A 750 14.50 2.34 -9.10
N LYS A 751 14.00 1.20 -8.60
CA LYS A 751 12.56 0.92 -8.47
C LYS A 751 11.87 1.96 -7.62
N GLU A 752 12.39 2.17 -6.41
CA GLU A 752 11.82 3.12 -5.44
C GLU A 752 11.92 4.56 -5.96
N ARG A 753 13.04 4.92 -6.61
CA ARG A 753 13.18 6.18 -7.35
C ARG A 753 12.03 6.35 -8.34
N GLY A 754 11.78 5.36 -9.20
CA GLY A 754 10.72 5.41 -10.20
C GLY A 754 9.35 5.68 -9.58
N GLN A 755 9.02 4.96 -8.51
CA GLN A 755 7.77 5.15 -7.76
C GLN A 755 7.67 6.57 -7.16
N ILE A 756 8.72 7.05 -6.50
CA ILE A 756 8.73 8.38 -5.85
C ILE A 756 8.59 9.50 -6.88
N LEU A 757 9.24 9.39 -8.04
CA LEU A 757 9.16 10.40 -9.09
C LEU A 757 7.80 10.40 -9.83
N SER A 758 7.06 9.28 -9.75
CA SER A 758 5.70 9.15 -10.29
C SER A 758 4.62 9.81 -9.44
N ILE A 759 4.95 10.25 -8.22
CA ILE A 759 4.02 10.88 -7.29
C ILE A 759 3.44 12.15 -7.90
N ASN A 760 2.12 12.25 -7.85
CA ASN A 760 1.31 13.39 -8.29
C ASN A 760 1.51 13.82 -9.77
N GLN A 761 1.85 12.87 -10.65
CA GLN A 761 2.02 13.13 -12.09
C GLN A 761 0.71 13.03 -12.88
N SER A 762 -0.23 12.20 -12.43
CA SER A 762 -1.48 11.91 -13.12
C SER A 762 -2.66 11.82 -12.14
N ASN A 763 -2.83 12.84 -11.30
CA ASN A 763 -3.97 12.91 -10.38
C ASN A 763 -5.28 13.05 -11.15
N ASP A 764 -6.33 12.40 -10.63
CA ASP A 764 -7.69 12.57 -11.12
C ASP A 764 -8.21 13.97 -10.76
N ALA A 765 -8.61 14.74 -11.77
CA ALA A 765 -9.07 16.12 -11.61
C ALA A 765 -10.40 16.25 -10.85
N THR A 766 -11.16 15.16 -10.71
CA THR A 766 -12.45 15.15 -9.99
C THR A 766 -12.30 14.91 -8.49
N ARG A 767 -11.09 14.54 -8.03
CA ARG A 767 -10.79 14.15 -6.65
C ARG A 767 -9.75 15.09 -6.04
N SER A 768 -9.81 15.28 -4.73
CA SER A 768 -8.82 16.06 -3.99
C SER A 768 -7.99 15.14 -3.11
N TYR A 769 -6.75 14.89 -3.53
CA TYR A 769 -5.83 14.01 -2.82
C TYR A 769 -4.38 14.33 -3.16
N LYS A 770 -3.46 13.87 -2.31
CA LYS A 770 -2.03 13.83 -2.61
C LYS A 770 -1.48 12.42 -2.44
N GLU A 771 -0.65 12.04 -3.39
CA GLU A 771 0.07 10.76 -3.34
C GLU A 771 1.26 10.81 -2.38
N VAL A 772 1.53 9.68 -1.75
CA VAL A 772 2.63 9.44 -0.83
C VAL A 772 3.26 8.09 -1.12
N TRP A 773 4.58 8.03 -1.18
CA TRP A 773 5.32 6.78 -1.28
C TRP A 773 5.68 6.27 0.10
N ILE A 774 5.52 4.97 0.30
CA ILE A 774 5.88 4.27 1.54
C ILE A 774 6.77 3.08 1.17
N GLY A 775 7.97 3.06 1.74
CA GLY A 775 8.92 1.95 1.64
C GLY A 775 9.17 1.30 2.99
N LEU A 776 9.20 -0.03 3.00
CA LEU A 776 9.34 -0.88 4.18
C LEU A 776 10.53 -1.82 3.99
N GLY A 777 11.55 -1.66 4.85
CA GLY A 777 12.71 -2.54 4.93
C GLY A 777 13.61 -2.54 3.68
N GLY A 778 13.37 -1.64 2.72
CA GLY A 778 14.05 -1.64 1.41
C GLY A 778 13.67 -2.82 0.49
N VAL A 779 12.57 -3.53 0.82
CA VAL A 779 12.12 -4.72 0.06
C VAL A 779 10.72 -4.49 -0.53
N GLN A 780 9.82 -3.87 0.24
CA GLN A 780 8.46 -3.59 -0.19
C GLN A 780 8.23 -2.09 -0.27
N SER A 781 7.63 -1.64 -1.36
CA SER A 781 7.32 -0.23 -1.55
C SER A 781 6.18 -0.01 -2.52
N ALA A 782 5.33 0.98 -2.23
CA ALA A 782 4.21 1.35 -3.08
C ALA A 782 3.83 2.82 -2.88
N VAL A 783 3.08 3.35 -3.85
CA VAL A 783 2.49 4.69 -3.82
C VAL A 783 1.02 4.58 -3.46
N TYR A 784 0.59 5.38 -2.49
CA TYR A 784 -0.78 5.47 -1.97
C TYR A 784 -1.29 6.89 -2.06
N ALA A 785 -2.59 7.09 -1.92
CA ALA A 785 -3.25 8.40 -1.91
C ALA A 785 -3.77 8.75 -0.52
N THR A 786 -3.43 9.96 -0.07
CA THR A 786 -4.05 10.62 1.08
C THR A 786 -5.26 11.40 0.57
N GLU A 787 -6.37 10.69 0.42
CA GLU A 787 -7.69 11.27 0.14
C GLU A 787 -8.49 11.24 1.44
N VAL A 788 -9.03 12.39 1.85
CA VAL A 788 -9.76 12.54 3.11
C VAL A 788 -11.09 13.25 2.87
N SER A 789 -12.06 13.01 3.76
CA SER A 789 -13.33 13.72 3.77
C SER A 789 -13.15 15.21 4.11
N LYS A 790 -14.17 16.02 3.82
CA LYS A 790 -14.16 17.45 4.12
C LYS A 790 -13.97 17.75 5.61
N ALA A 791 -14.59 16.96 6.49
CA ALA A 791 -14.43 17.11 7.94
C ALA A 791 -12.98 16.87 8.39
N GLU A 792 -12.32 15.86 7.81
CA GLU A 792 -10.91 15.59 8.08
C GLU A 792 -10.03 16.72 7.54
N TYR A 793 -10.29 17.20 6.32
CA TYR A 793 -9.59 18.35 5.73
C TYR A 793 -9.65 19.59 6.64
N LEU A 794 -10.84 19.98 7.09
CA LEU A 794 -11.04 21.15 7.96
C LEU A 794 -10.39 20.99 9.34
N THR A 795 -10.22 19.75 9.81
CA THR A 795 -9.50 19.48 11.07
C THR A 795 -7.99 19.64 10.92
N TYR A 796 -7.46 19.39 9.71
CA TYR A 796 -6.03 19.31 9.43
C TYR A 796 -5.48 20.53 8.69
N THR A 797 -6.35 21.42 8.23
CA THR A 797 -5.93 22.56 7.43
C THR A 797 -4.96 23.45 8.21
N THR A 798 -3.86 23.79 7.55
CA THR A 798 -2.88 24.76 8.03
C THR A 798 -3.00 26.08 7.27
N GLU A 799 -3.98 26.21 6.38
CA GLU A 799 -4.27 27.47 5.70
C GLU A 799 -4.93 28.42 6.73
N GLU A 800 -4.38 29.62 6.85
CA GLU A 800 -4.72 30.55 7.93
C GLU A 800 -6.19 30.98 7.88
N THR A 801 -6.72 31.34 6.71
CA THR A 801 -8.10 31.79 6.56
C THR A 801 -9.11 30.69 6.88
N GLU A 802 -8.85 29.45 6.47
CA GLU A 802 -9.65 28.28 6.78
C GLU A 802 -9.57 27.94 8.27
N LYS A 803 -8.36 27.92 8.84
CA LYS A 803 -8.13 27.64 10.27
C LYS A 803 -8.86 28.66 11.15
N MET A 804 -8.73 29.96 10.84
CA MET A 804 -9.42 31.01 11.59
C MET A 804 -10.94 30.91 11.45
N ARG A 805 -11.47 30.50 10.29
CA ARG A 805 -12.90 30.24 10.11
C ARG A 805 -13.39 29.11 11.01
N VAL A 806 -12.64 28.01 11.12
CA VAL A 806 -12.99 26.88 12.01
C VAL A 806 -12.96 27.31 13.47
N LEU A 807 -11.90 28.01 13.90
CA LEU A 807 -11.76 28.49 15.28
C LEU A 807 -12.86 29.47 15.67
N ALA A 808 -13.16 30.47 14.82
CA ALA A 808 -14.23 31.42 15.07
C ALA A 808 -15.60 30.72 15.17
N ARG A 809 -15.83 29.67 14.37
CA ARG A 809 -17.05 28.86 14.46
C ARG A 809 -17.10 28.04 15.75
N ALA A 810 -15.97 27.48 16.19
CA ALA A 810 -15.87 26.76 17.45
C ALA A 810 -16.14 27.67 18.65
N GLU A 811 -15.61 28.90 18.64
CA GLU A 811 -15.88 29.90 19.69
C GLU A 811 -17.38 30.21 19.82
N GLN A 812 -18.08 30.40 18.70
CA GLN A 812 -19.54 30.60 18.69
C GLN A 812 -20.32 29.41 19.28
N LEU A 813 -19.74 28.21 19.25
CA LEU A 813 -20.32 26.96 19.74
C LEU A 813 -19.76 26.54 21.11
N GLY A 814 -19.20 27.48 21.87
CA GLY A 814 -18.67 27.22 23.21
C GLY A 814 -17.37 26.42 23.23
N GLY A 815 -16.56 26.51 22.17
CA GLY A 815 -15.30 25.78 22.02
C GLY A 815 -15.45 24.37 21.43
N ASN A 816 -16.64 24.00 20.95
CA ASN A 816 -16.88 22.66 20.39
C ASN A 816 -16.35 22.55 18.95
N MET A 817 -15.09 22.14 18.83
CA MET A 817 -14.38 21.98 17.55
C MET A 817 -15.03 20.95 16.63
N GLU A 818 -15.51 19.82 17.18
CA GLU A 818 -16.16 18.77 16.39
C GLU A 818 -17.45 19.28 15.73
N LEU A 819 -18.27 20.01 16.49
CA LEU A 819 -19.52 20.58 15.97
C LEU A 819 -19.26 21.68 14.94
N ALA A 820 -18.24 22.50 15.15
CA ALA A 820 -17.82 23.53 14.19
C ALA A 820 -17.40 22.91 12.85
N VAL A 821 -16.52 21.89 12.90
CA VAL A 821 -16.09 21.15 11.71
C VAL A 821 -17.27 20.49 11.01
N ARG A 822 -18.19 19.88 11.76
CA ARG A 822 -19.39 19.26 11.19
C ARG A 822 -20.27 20.26 10.44
N GLN A 823 -20.57 21.42 11.06
CA GLN A 823 -21.41 22.45 10.43
C GLN A 823 -20.73 23.03 9.18
N LEU A 824 -19.43 23.32 9.25
CA LEU A 824 -18.68 23.85 8.10
C LEU A 824 -18.56 22.84 6.95
N ALA A 825 -18.45 21.54 7.26
CA ALA A 825 -18.41 20.50 6.25
C ALA A 825 -19.77 20.22 5.59
N GLU A 826 -20.89 20.61 6.21
CA GLU A 826 -22.24 20.52 5.64
C GLU A 826 -22.63 21.78 4.83
N GLU A 827 -21.97 22.92 5.11
CA GLU A 827 -22.16 24.19 4.39
C GLU A 827 -21.46 24.24 3.02
N GLU A 828 -20.45 23.38 2.81
CA GLU A 828 -19.66 23.22 1.58
C GLU A 828 -20.02 21.96 0.82
#